data_AF-A0A5J9VUP0-F1
#
_entry.id   AF-A0A5J9VUP0-F1
#
_cell.length_a   1.000
_cell.length_b   1.000
_cell.length_c   1.000
_cell.angle_alpha   90.00
_cell.angle_beta   90.00
_cell.angle_gamma   90.00
#
_symmetry.space_group_name_H-M   'P 1'
#
loop_
_entity.id
_entity.type
_entity.pdbx_description
1 polymer ?
#
loop_
_entity_poly.entity_id
_entity_poly.type
_entity_poly.pdbx_seq_one_letter_code
_entity_poly.pdbx_strand_id
1 'polypeptide(L)'
;MLATPAHVTAPPLQLPSCSHSHHRHRFRFRFRAHRRGPRPPCLPRLRCCVGGPSPAAAEGRMAAAAAGEMVWTRVVEEGVFRFDASEAARAAAGPSLSFADPRRREAPRDGADAPAVVPACEVAGGVQKVVVKLPSGTSFYGTGEASGPLERTGKRVFTWNTDAWGFGPGTTSLYQSHPWVLAVLPDGKALGILADTTRRCEIDLREESTIKFSASSAYPIITFGLFNTPAEVMTSLSHAIGTVSMPPKWSLGYHQCRWSYDSSEKVLKVVRTFREKGIPCDVVWMDIDYMDGFRCFTFDSNRFPDPKSMVEDLHSIGCKAIWMLDPGIKRRRVTLFMKVVPQMMFGFRRQMAAHLLVWEVWPGDCVFPDFTSQRTRAWWSSLVKDFISNGVDGIWNDMNEPAVFKTTTKTMPESNIHRGDADLGGVQNHSYYHNVYGMLMARSTYEGMAMGNAAKRPFVLTRAGFIGSQRYAATWTGDNLSNWEHLHMSLPMVLQLGLSGQPLSGPDIGGFAGNATPKLFGRWMGVGALFPFSRGHTETGSIDHEPWSFGEECEEVCRLALLRRYRLLPHIYTLFYNSHMKGTPVAAPVFFADPQDPELRKVETSFLLGPLLICASTSPAKGAHECTHKLPKGIWLLFDFGDSHPDLPVLYLRGGAILPIGLPIKHVGEASLNDDLSLIIALDENGKAEGVLYEDAGDGYAFTQGSYLLTYYIAELHSSVVTVRVLKSEGSWKRPNRNLKINILLGGGAMISSNGLDGEEIRLTMPSELEISRLVATSELEHKKRLEMIQPIPDIDEPSGQEGAELSKIPVDLKSGEWLLKVVPWIGGRLISMTHLPSDSQWLHSRIEMNGYEEYSGTEYRSAGCTEEYKVIRRYLEQSGEEESICMEGDIGGGLVLQRQISILKDNPKVIQIDSSIQARSVGAGSGGFSRLVCLRVHPTFTLLNPTEVVIAFTAINGSKQEISPESGQTIFEGDLRPHGEWMLVDKCAGLSLVNRFDPSQVSKCLVHWGTGDVNMELWSEERPVSEDTPLRICHQYEVRQTA
;
A
#
# COMPACT_ATOMS: atom_id res chain seq x y z
N MET A 1 4.78 59.15 -25.66
CA MET A 1 4.34 59.71 -26.96
C MET A 1 4.85 58.75 -28.04
N LEU A 2 3.95 58.03 -28.72
CA LEU A 2 3.64 58.16 -30.16
C LEU A 2 4.78 57.63 -31.09
N ALA A 3 4.57 56.70 -32.05
CA ALA A 3 3.37 55.95 -32.42
C ALA A 3 3.69 54.64 -33.22
N THR A 4 2.73 53.70 -33.24
CA THR A 4 2.39 52.62 -34.21
C THR A 4 3.35 52.21 -35.36
N PRO A 5 3.28 50.91 -35.74
CA PRO A 5 2.93 50.57 -37.13
C PRO A 5 1.65 49.71 -37.26
N ALA A 6 1.15 49.56 -38.48
CA ALA A 6 -0.22 49.14 -38.79
C ALA A 6 -0.40 47.67 -39.23
N HIS A 7 -1.65 47.20 -39.22
CA HIS A 7 -2.09 45.91 -39.76
C HIS A 7 -1.93 45.79 -41.29
N VAL A 8 -1.61 44.58 -41.75
CA VAL A 8 -2.16 44.00 -42.99
C VAL A 8 -2.58 42.56 -42.69
N THR A 9 -3.80 42.18 -43.07
CA THR A 9 -4.41 40.86 -42.83
C THR A 9 -4.48 40.03 -44.12
N ALA A 10 -4.33 38.71 -43.98
CA ALA A 10 -4.47 37.71 -45.05
C ALA A 10 -5.16 36.44 -44.48
N PRO A 11 -5.76 35.56 -45.30
CA PRO A 11 -7.11 35.05 -45.02
C PRO A 11 -7.18 33.61 -44.44
N PRO A 12 -8.34 33.22 -43.86
CA PRO A 12 -8.57 31.88 -43.32
C PRO A 12 -9.01 30.88 -44.40
N LEU A 13 -8.58 29.62 -44.27
CA LEU A 13 -8.99 28.50 -45.14
C LEU A 13 -10.03 27.59 -44.47
N GLN A 14 -10.97 27.15 -45.28
CA GLN A 14 -12.29 26.61 -44.95
C GLN A 14 -12.29 25.26 -44.21
N LEU A 15 -13.27 25.10 -43.32
CA LEU A 15 -13.89 23.81 -42.98
C LEU A 15 -15.32 23.77 -43.57
N PRO A 16 -15.84 22.60 -43.99
CA PRO A 16 -17.09 22.53 -44.75
C PRO A 16 -18.34 22.75 -43.86
N SER A 17 -19.25 23.57 -44.36
CA SER A 17 -20.50 23.95 -43.71
C SER A 17 -21.67 23.00 -44.03
N CYS A 18 -22.57 22.81 -43.07
CA CYS A 18 -23.96 22.42 -43.36
C CYS A 18 -24.92 23.41 -42.69
N SER A 19 -25.67 24.15 -43.50
CA SER A 19 -26.40 25.36 -43.09
C SER A 19 -27.84 25.11 -42.66
N HIS A 20 -28.29 25.76 -41.60
CA HIS A 20 -29.72 26.02 -41.38
C HIS A 20 -30.18 27.26 -42.15
N SER A 21 -31.42 27.22 -42.65
CA SER A 21 -32.16 28.42 -43.06
C SER A 21 -33.52 28.47 -42.33
N HIS A 22 -33.92 29.67 -41.91
CA HIS A 22 -35.14 29.93 -41.15
C HIS A 22 -36.24 30.49 -42.04
N HIS A 23 -37.51 30.11 -41.78
CA HIS A 23 -38.74 30.94 -41.76
C HIS A 23 -39.99 30.03 -41.96
N ARG A 24 -41.20 30.30 -41.43
CA ARG A 24 -41.69 31.27 -40.41
C ARG A 24 -43.11 30.83 -39.96
N HIS A 25 -43.57 31.37 -38.82
CA HIS A 25 -44.97 31.59 -38.41
C HIS A 25 -45.91 30.43 -37.95
N ARG A 26 -46.35 30.59 -36.68
CA ARG A 26 -47.73 30.55 -36.14
C ARG A 26 -48.65 29.35 -36.49
N PHE A 27 -49.17 28.68 -35.44
CA PHE A 27 -50.44 29.04 -34.78
C PHE A 27 -50.63 28.29 -33.45
N ARG A 28 -51.64 28.65 -32.65
CA ARG A 28 -51.87 28.20 -31.25
C ARG A 28 -53.34 27.80 -31.03
N PHE A 29 -53.59 26.71 -30.28
CA PHE A 29 -54.86 26.28 -29.64
C PHE A 29 -56.13 25.99 -30.48
N ARG A 30 -56.74 24.78 -30.29
CA ARG A 30 -57.98 24.59 -29.47
C ARG A 30 -58.45 23.12 -29.35
N PHE A 31 -59.30 22.87 -28.33
CA PHE A 31 -59.97 21.60 -27.98
C PHE A 31 -61.24 21.30 -28.84
N ARG A 32 -61.60 20.01 -29.07
CA ARG A 32 -62.79 19.31 -28.48
C ARG A 32 -63.22 17.97 -29.19
N ALA A 33 -63.34 16.92 -28.38
CA ALA A 33 -64.44 15.95 -28.20
C ALA A 33 -65.29 15.30 -29.36
N HIS A 34 -65.37 13.96 -29.29
CA HIS A 34 -66.58 13.07 -29.20
C HIS A 34 -67.25 12.34 -30.42
N ARG A 35 -67.28 10.98 -30.31
CA ARG A 35 -68.33 9.95 -30.67
C ARG A 35 -68.77 9.81 -32.16
N ARG A 36 -68.94 8.61 -32.76
CA ARG A 36 -69.73 7.39 -32.39
C ARG A 36 -69.25 6.13 -33.17
N GLY A 37 -69.64 4.91 -32.74
CA GLY A 37 -69.38 3.61 -33.42
C GLY A 37 -70.53 3.09 -34.31
N PRO A 38 -70.49 1.82 -34.78
CA PRO A 38 -71.12 0.71 -34.04
C PRO A 38 -70.33 -0.64 -33.99
N ARG A 39 -70.97 -1.72 -33.49
CA ARG A 39 -70.47 -3.06 -33.03
C ARG A 39 -71.17 -4.23 -33.77
N PRO A 40 -70.98 -5.53 -33.42
CA PRO A 40 -69.77 -6.34 -33.08
C PRO A 40 -69.63 -7.47 -34.15
N PRO A 41 -69.85 -8.82 -33.97
CA PRO A 41 -69.75 -9.83 -32.87
C PRO A 41 -68.33 -10.51 -32.82
N CYS A 42 -67.97 -11.57 -32.06
CA CYS A 42 -68.60 -12.39 -31.00
C CYS A 42 -67.59 -12.81 -29.88
N LEU A 43 -67.65 -14.06 -29.37
CA LEU A 43 -66.91 -14.75 -28.27
C LEU A 43 -66.83 -16.28 -28.58
N PRO A 44 -66.21 -17.25 -27.81
CA PRO A 44 -65.83 -17.31 -26.35
C PRO A 44 -64.38 -17.78 -26.03
N ARG A 45 -63.74 -17.45 -24.87
CA ARG A 45 -63.81 -17.90 -23.43
C ARG A 45 -63.35 -19.34 -23.07
N LEU A 46 -62.39 -19.43 -22.14
CA LEU A 46 -62.41 -20.12 -20.80
C LEU A 46 -60.97 -20.02 -20.20
N ARG A 47 -60.65 -19.40 -19.06
CA ARG A 47 -61.03 -19.47 -17.62
C ARG A 47 -60.31 -20.58 -16.81
N CYS A 48 -59.82 -20.20 -15.63
CA CYS A 48 -58.80 -20.88 -14.81
C CYS A 48 -59.28 -22.12 -14.06
N CYS A 49 -58.33 -22.97 -13.65
CA CYS A 49 -58.40 -23.80 -12.44
C CYS A 49 -57.06 -23.76 -11.66
N VAL A 50 -57.13 -24.03 -10.37
CA VAL A 50 -56.04 -23.97 -9.38
C VAL A 50 -55.51 -25.36 -9.08
N GLY A 51 -54.21 -25.50 -8.84
CA GLY A 51 -53.60 -26.72 -8.30
C GLY A 51 -52.07 -26.59 -8.16
N GLY A 52 -51.57 -26.60 -6.92
CA GLY A 52 -50.13 -26.66 -6.64
C GLY A 52 -49.62 -28.10 -6.59
N PRO A 53 -48.29 -28.29 -6.61
CA PRO A 53 -47.69 -28.98 -5.47
C PRO A 53 -46.43 -28.28 -4.91
N SER A 54 -46.05 -28.69 -3.69
CA SER A 54 -44.88 -28.24 -2.94
C SER A 54 -43.55 -28.61 -3.65
N PRO A 55 -42.46 -27.83 -3.51
CA PRO A 55 -41.15 -28.22 -4.00
C PRO A 55 -40.56 -29.36 -3.15
N ALA A 56 -40.50 -30.56 -3.71
CA ALA A 56 -39.66 -31.62 -3.17
C ALA A 56 -38.19 -31.30 -3.47
N ALA A 57 -37.32 -31.46 -2.46
CA ALA A 57 -35.89 -31.26 -2.63
C ALA A 57 -35.31 -32.32 -3.59
N ALA A 58 -34.74 -31.86 -4.69
CA ALA A 58 -33.89 -32.67 -5.55
C ALA A 58 -32.44 -32.24 -5.33
N GLU A 59 -31.74 -32.93 -4.43
CA GLU A 59 -30.29 -32.83 -4.31
C GLU A 59 -29.62 -33.46 -5.54
N GLY A 60 -29.65 -32.73 -6.66
CA GLY A 60 -28.81 -33.03 -7.80
C GLY A 60 -27.36 -32.75 -7.43
N ARG A 61 -26.60 -33.77 -7.05
CA ARG A 61 -25.14 -33.71 -7.02
C ARG A 61 -24.65 -33.36 -8.43
N MET A 62 -24.37 -32.08 -8.68
CA MET A 62 -23.67 -31.65 -9.88
C MET A 62 -22.29 -32.31 -9.85
N ALA A 63 -22.04 -33.22 -10.80
CA ALA A 63 -20.70 -33.70 -11.05
C ALA A 63 -19.80 -32.52 -11.45
N ALA A 64 -18.57 -32.48 -10.95
CA ALA A 64 -17.58 -31.52 -11.40
C ALA A 64 -17.40 -31.66 -12.92
N ALA A 65 -17.51 -30.56 -13.65
CA ALA A 65 -17.16 -30.56 -15.06
C ALA A 65 -15.65 -30.79 -15.17
N ALA A 66 -15.23 -31.70 -16.05
CA ALA A 66 -13.81 -31.92 -16.30
C ALA A 66 -13.16 -30.61 -16.80
N ALA A 67 -11.97 -30.31 -16.30
CA ALA A 67 -11.24 -29.11 -16.70
C ALA A 67 -10.97 -29.14 -18.21
N GLY A 68 -11.41 -28.10 -18.92
CA GLY A 68 -11.26 -27.95 -20.36
C GLY A 68 -10.17 -26.93 -20.71
N GLU A 69 -9.53 -27.12 -21.86
CA GLU A 69 -8.70 -26.06 -22.47
C GLU A 69 -9.60 -24.88 -22.87
N MET A 70 -9.13 -23.65 -22.60
CA MET A 70 -9.89 -22.44 -22.92
C MET A 70 -9.84 -22.12 -24.42
N VAL A 71 -10.95 -21.63 -24.99
CA VAL A 71 -10.99 -21.16 -26.38
C VAL A 71 -10.26 -19.82 -26.48
N TRP A 72 -9.41 -19.66 -27.48
CA TRP A 72 -8.53 -18.50 -27.59
C TRP A 72 -8.63 -17.75 -28.91
N THR A 73 -8.17 -16.50 -28.91
CA THR A 73 -8.01 -15.66 -30.09
C THR A 73 -6.87 -14.67 -29.85
N ARG A 74 -6.16 -14.27 -30.91
CA ARG A 74 -5.14 -13.21 -30.80
C ARG A 74 -5.80 -11.85 -30.74
N VAL A 75 -5.31 -11.00 -29.85
CA VAL A 75 -5.80 -9.64 -29.60
C VAL A 75 -4.60 -8.71 -29.45
N VAL A 76 -4.80 -7.38 -29.49
CA VAL A 76 -3.74 -6.36 -29.28
C VAL A 76 -2.60 -6.39 -30.32
N GLU A 77 -1.74 -7.40 -30.36
CA GLU A 77 -0.52 -7.56 -31.18
C GLU A 77 0.00 -9.02 -31.20
N GLU A 78 1.16 -9.26 -31.81
CA GLU A 78 1.84 -10.57 -31.84
C GLU A 78 2.19 -11.04 -30.41
N GLY A 79 1.99 -12.32 -30.12
CA GLY A 79 2.25 -12.86 -28.77
C GLY A 79 1.23 -12.47 -27.69
N VAL A 80 0.14 -11.77 -28.03
CA VAL A 80 -0.92 -11.40 -27.08
C VAL A 80 -2.23 -12.14 -27.39
N PHE A 81 -2.70 -12.95 -26.45
CA PHE A 81 -3.83 -13.84 -26.65
C PHE A 81 -4.88 -13.67 -25.55
N ARG A 82 -6.15 -13.69 -25.96
CA ARG A 82 -7.32 -13.76 -25.08
C ARG A 82 -7.81 -15.20 -25.02
N PHE A 83 -8.16 -15.65 -23.81
CA PHE A 83 -8.76 -16.94 -23.53
C PHE A 83 -10.09 -16.77 -22.82
N ASP A 84 -11.11 -17.51 -23.23
CA ASP A 84 -12.44 -17.55 -22.61
C ASP A 84 -12.81 -19.02 -22.30
N ALA A 85 -13.60 -19.26 -21.25
CA ALA A 85 -13.98 -20.62 -20.85
C ALA A 85 -14.86 -21.35 -21.90
N SER A 86 -15.51 -20.59 -22.79
CA SER A 86 -16.28 -21.05 -23.95
C SER A 86 -16.66 -19.83 -24.82
N GLU A 87 -17.14 -20.05 -26.05
CA GLU A 87 -17.71 -18.97 -26.87
C GLU A 87 -18.90 -18.27 -26.20
N ALA A 88 -19.70 -19.01 -25.41
CA ALA A 88 -20.79 -18.43 -24.63
C ALA A 88 -20.26 -17.55 -23.49
N ALA A 89 -19.16 -17.94 -22.84
CA ALA A 89 -18.48 -17.11 -21.85
C ALA A 89 -17.85 -15.86 -22.49
N ARG A 90 -17.26 -15.99 -23.68
CA ARG A 90 -16.74 -14.85 -24.48
C ARG A 90 -17.82 -13.82 -24.77
N ALA A 91 -18.99 -14.27 -25.24
CA ALA A 91 -20.13 -13.41 -25.53
C ALA A 91 -20.80 -12.81 -24.28
N ALA A 92 -20.64 -13.45 -23.12
CA ALA A 92 -21.16 -12.97 -21.83
C ALA A 92 -20.13 -12.13 -21.04
N ALA A 93 -18.88 -12.01 -21.50
CA ALA A 93 -17.84 -11.26 -20.82
C ALA A 93 -18.18 -9.77 -20.78
N GLY A 94 -18.15 -9.18 -19.58
CA GLY A 94 -18.34 -7.73 -19.41
C GLY A 94 -17.24 -6.92 -20.10
N PRO A 95 -17.47 -5.61 -20.35
CA PRO A 95 -16.45 -4.73 -20.91
C PRO A 95 -15.24 -4.65 -19.98
N SER A 96 -14.03 -4.58 -20.56
CA SER A 96 -12.82 -4.40 -19.77
C SER A 96 -12.74 -2.99 -19.21
N LEU A 97 -12.38 -2.87 -17.93
CA LEU A 97 -11.94 -1.60 -17.33
C LEU A 97 -10.40 -1.52 -17.18
N SER A 98 -9.70 -2.64 -17.39
CA SER A 98 -8.23 -2.70 -17.42
C SER A 98 -7.67 -1.97 -18.64
N PHE A 99 -8.23 -2.26 -19.82
CA PHE A 99 -7.73 -1.77 -21.10
C PHE A 99 -7.96 -0.26 -21.30
N ALA A 100 -6.99 0.43 -21.90
CA ALA A 100 -7.12 1.83 -22.27
C ALA A 100 -8.13 2.04 -23.41
N ASP A 101 -8.20 1.08 -24.34
CA ASP A 101 -9.29 0.94 -25.31
C ASP A 101 -9.87 -0.48 -25.21
N PRO A 102 -11.03 -0.66 -24.54
CA PRO A 102 -11.65 -1.97 -24.37
C PRO A 102 -11.91 -2.72 -25.68
N ARG A 103 -12.08 -2.02 -26.81
CA ARG A 103 -12.29 -2.63 -28.13
C ARG A 103 -11.10 -3.47 -28.58
N ARG A 104 -9.87 -3.16 -28.12
CA ARG A 104 -8.66 -3.93 -28.42
C ARG A 104 -8.64 -5.33 -27.78
N ARG A 105 -9.46 -5.57 -26.74
CA ARG A 105 -9.68 -6.90 -26.13
C ARG A 105 -10.70 -7.74 -26.89
N GLU A 106 -11.60 -7.11 -27.63
CA GLU A 106 -12.62 -7.79 -28.43
C GLU A 106 -12.17 -8.10 -29.86
N ALA A 107 -11.36 -7.22 -30.46
CA ALA A 107 -10.97 -7.31 -31.86
C ALA A 107 -9.94 -8.43 -32.11
N PRO A 108 -10.30 -9.49 -32.87
CA PRO A 108 -9.34 -10.51 -33.29
C PRO A 108 -8.28 -9.90 -34.22
N ARG A 109 -7.06 -10.47 -34.22
CA ARG A 109 -5.99 -10.12 -35.17
C ARG A 109 -5.50 -11.34 -35.94
N ASP A 110 -5.24 -11.16 -37.24
CA ASP A 110 -4.69 -12.19 -38.11
C ASP A 110 -3.21 -12.49 -37.81
N GLY A 111 -2.77 -13.70 -38.19
CA GLY A 111 -1.37 -14.13 -38.28
C GLY A 111 -1.14 -15.54 -37.74
N ALA A 112 0.12 -15.98 -37.62
CA ALA A 112 0.47 -17.41 -37.52
C ALA A 112 0.97 -17.91 -36.15
N ASP A 113 1.36 -17.04 -35.22
CA ASP A 113 1.79 -17.40 -33.87
C ASP A 113 0.66 -18.02 -33.02
N ALA A 114 1.04 -19.02 -32.21
CA ALA A 114 0.15 -19.70 -31.27
C ALA A 114 0.55 -19.34 -29.82
N PRO A 115 -0.37 -19.40 -28.86
CA PRO A 115 -0.05 -19.10 -27.47
C PRO A 115 0.99 -20.07 -26.90
N ALA A 116 2.00 -19.54 -26.21
CA ALA A 116 3.05 -20.33 -25.57
C ALA A 116 2.55 -21.20 -24.40
N VAL A 117 1.41 -20.83 -23.81
CA VAL A 117 0.70 -21.62 -22.80
C VAL A 117 -0.80 -21.45 -23.00
N VAL A 118 -1.55 -22.54 -22.90
CA VAL A 118 -3.03 -22.52 -22.92
C VAL A 118 -3.53 -22.75 -21.48
N PRO A 119 -4.22 -21.78 -20.87
CA PRO A 119 -4.85 -21.96 -19.56
C PRO A 119 -5.95 -23.03 -19.59
N ALA A 120 -6.06 -23.80 -18.51
CA ALA A 120 -7.16 -24.74 -18.28
C ALA A 120 -8.20 -24.12 -17.35
N CYS A 121 -9.48 -24.36 -17.60
CA CYS A 121 -10.59 -23.76 -16.85
C CYS A 121 -11.49 -24.81 -16.21
N GLU A 122 -11.89 -24.57 -14.96
CA GLU A 122 -12.96 -25.27 -14.24
C GLU A 122 -14.01 -24.25 -13.79
N VAL A 123 -15.30 -24.53 -14.00
CA VAL A 123 -16.40 -23.69 -13.52
C VAL A 123 -17.26 -24.51 -12.56
N ALA A 124 -17.24 -24.14 -11.28
CA ALA A 124 -17.95 -24.83 -10.22
C ALA A 124 -18.67 -23.82 -9.30
N GLY A 125 -19.96 -24.04 -9.02
CA GLY A 125 -20.73 -23.19 -8.10
C GLY A 125 -20.84 -21.71 -8.49
N GLY A 126 -20.66 -21.36 -9.78
CA GLY A 126 -20.64 -19.96 -10.25
C GLY A 126 -19.29 -19.24 -10.08
N VAL A 127 -18.26 -19.95 -9.63
CA VAL A 127 -16.85 -19.50 -9.60
C VAL A 127 -16.12 -20.09 -10.79
N GLN A 128 -15.44 -19.24 -11.55
CA GLN A 128 -14.50 -19.67 -12.59
C GLN A 128 -13.09 -19.71 -11.99
N LYS A 129 -12.49 -20.90 -12.03
CA LYS A 129 -11.09 -21.15 -11.67
C LYS A 129 -10.29 -21.37 -12.94
N VAL A 130 -9.18 -20.66 -13.10
CA VAL A 130 -8.27 -20.84 -14.22
C VAL A 130 -6.89 -21.24 -13.70
N VAL A 131 -6.28 -22.25 -14.33
CA VAL A 131 -4.98 -22.79 -13.98
C VAL A 131 -4.02 -22.65 -15.16
N VAL A 132 -2.88 -22.03 -14.92
CA VAL A 132 -1.77 -21.90 -15.89
C VAL A 132 -0.57 -22.66 -15.33
N LYS A 133 -0.10 -23.68 -16.04
CA LYS A 133 1.09 -24.47 -15.65
C LYS A 133 2.30 -24.03 -16.46
N LEU A 134 3.43 -23.87 -15.80
CA LEU A 134 4.69 -23.37 -16.37
C LEU A 134 5.86 -24.29 -15.96
N PRO A 135 7.04 -24.19 -16.60
CA PRO A 135 8.22 -24.98 -16.25
C PRO A 135 8.66 -24.80 -14.78
N SER A 136 9.08 -25.89 -14.14
CA SER A 136 9.68 -25.88 -12.78
C SER A 136 10.83 -24.87 -12.70
N GLY A 137 10.92 -24.13 -11.57
CA GLY A 137 11.85 -23.01 -11.40
C GLY A 137 11.38 -21.67 -11.99
N THR A 138 10.09 -21.54 -12.33
CA THR A 138 9.49 -20.25 -12.68
C THR A 138 9.30 -19.39 -11.43
N SER A 139 9.74 -18.14 -11.46
CA SER A 139 9.53 -17.14 -10.39
C SER A 139 8.37 -16.20 -10.72
N PHE A 140 7.52 -15.90 -9.74
CA PHE A 140 6.34 -15.04 -9.90
C PHE A 140 6.49 -13.67 -9.25
N TYR A 141 5.98 -12.63 -9.94
CA TYR A 141 6.01 -11.22 -9.55
C TYR A 141 4.72 -10.51 -9.96
N GLY A 142 4.60 -9.22 -9.62
CA GLY A 142 3.42 -8.41 -9.86
C GLY A 142 2.41 -8.52 -8.71
N THR A 143 1.19 -8.94 -9.03
CA THR A 143 0.00 -9.00 -8.15
C THR A 143 -0.46 -7.65 -7.57
N GLY A 144 0.03 -6.53 -8.08
CA GLY A 144 -0.36 -5.19 -7.62
C GLY A 144 0.18 -4.87 -6.24
N GLU A 145 -0.66 -4.20 -5.45
CA GLU A 145 -0.31 -3.82 -4.09
C GLU A 145 -0.62 -4.96 -3.10
N ALA A 146 0.44 -5.59 -2.59
CA ALA A 146 0.37 -6.53 -1.47
C ALA A 146 1.67 -6.47 -0.68
N SER A 147 1.60 -6.74 0.63
CA SER A 147 2.74 -6.64 1.55
C SER A 147 3.78 -7.76 1.33
N GLY A 148 4.88 -7.70 2.09
CA GLY A 148 5.86 -8.79 2.16
C GLY A 148 6.76 -8.91 0.91
N PRO A 149 7.34 -10.11 0.68
CA PRO A 149 8.43 -10.33 -0.28
C PRO A 149 8.16 -9.94 -1.75
N LEU A 150 9.23 -9.58 -2.46
CA LEU A 150 9.26 -9.29 -3.89
C LEU A 150 8.94 -10.54 -4.73
N GLU A 151 9.44 -11.72 -4.35
CA GLU A 151 9.02 -12.95 -5.03
C GLU A 151 7.66 -13.42 -4.48
N ARG A 152 6.68 -13.60 -5.37
CA ARG A 152 5.32 -14.06 -5.07
C ARG A 152 5.14 -15.58 -5.17
N THR A 153 6.17 -16.31 -5.58
CA THR A 153 6.22 -17.79 -5.53
C THR A 153 5.92 -18.25 -4.09
N GLY A 154 4.99 -19.19 -3.93
CA GLY A 154 4.56 -19.65 -2.60
C GLY A 154 3.54 -18.75 -1.90
N LYS A 155 3.04 -17.66 -2.53
CA LYS A 155 2.10 -16.70 -1.92
C LYS A 155 0.67 -16.85 -2.43
N ARG A 156 -0.26 -16.20 -1.73
CA ARG A 156 -1.68 -16.06 -2.10
C ARG A 156 -2.09 -14.62 -1.87
N VAL A 157 -2.70 -13.99 -2.87
CA VAL A 157 -3.10 -12.57 -2.87
C VAL A 157 -4.56 -12.47 -3.31
N PHE A 158 -5.29 -11.49 -2.79
CA PHE A 158 -6.63 -11.14 -3.23
C PHE A 158 -6.64 -9.75 -3.84
N THR A 159 -7.38 -9.58 -4.94
CA THR A 159 -7.66 -8.27 -5.52
C THR A 159 -8.98 -7.75 -4.94
N TRP A 160 -8.89 -7.11 -3.79
CA TRP A 160 -10.02 -6.47 -3.11
C TRP A 160 -9.56 -5.22 -2.35
N ASN A 161 -9.91 -4.04 -2.85
CA ASN A 161 -9.42 -2.77 -2.30
C ASN A 161 -9.84 -2.61 -0.82
N THR A 162 -8.88 -2.64 0.10
CA THR A 162 -9.12 -2.77 1.53
C THR A 162 -8.39 -1.67 2.30
N ASP A 163 -9.11 -0.99 3.20
CA ASP A 163 -8.55 -0.07 4.20
C ASP A 163 -7.75 -0.86 5.26
N ALA A 164 -6.46 -1.06 4.95
CA ALA A 164 -5.57 -1.98 5.63
C ALA A 164 -4.50 -1.25 6.46
N TRP A 165 -4.91 -0.24 7.23
CA TRP A 165 -4.04 0.50 8.17
C TRP A 165 -3.18 -0.45 9.02
N GLY A 166 -1.87 -0.17 9.10
CA GLY A 166 -0.93 -0.95 9.91
C GLY A 166 -0.69 -2.38 9.41
N PHE A 167 -0.78 -2.62 8.10
CA PHE A 167 -0.62 -3.94 7.49
C PHE A 167 0.72 -4.64 7.81
N GLY A 168 0.67 -5.88 8.31
CA GLY A 168 1.85 -6.73 8.45
C GLY A 168 2.25 -7.44 7.14
N PRO A 169 3.41 -8.12 7.07
CA PRO A 169 3.93 -8.77 5.86
C PRO A 169 3.02 -9.88 5.28
N GLY A 170 2.17 -10.48 6.12
CA GLY A 170 1.18 -11.49 5.73
C GLY A 170 -0.13 -10.94 5.16
N THR A 171 -0.26 -9.63 4.98
CA THR A 171 -1.51 -9.00 4.50
C THR A 171 -1.76 -9.31 3.02
N THR A 172 -2.88 -9.98 2.75
CA THR A 172 -3.15 -10.55 1.42
C THR A 172 -3.96 -9.65 0.48
N SER A 173 -4.39 -8.47 0.95
CA SER A 173 -5.19 -7.50 0.18
C SER A 173 -4.94 -6.10 0.75
N LEU A 174 -4.54 -5.14 -0.09
CA LEU A 174 -4.31 -3.74 0.27
C LEU A 174 -5.22 -2.81 -0.57
N TYR A 175 -4.79 -1.59 -0.84
CA TYR A 175 -5.64 -0.51 -1.36
C TYR A 175 -5.85 -0.62 -2.89
N GLN A 176 -4.90 -1.19 -3.65
CA GLN A 176 -5.01 -1.34 -5.12
C GLN A 176 -5.10 -2.79 -5.62
N SER A 177 -6.00 -3.01 -6.59
CA SER A 177 -6.28 -4.32 -7.19
C SER A 177 -5.70 -4.49 -8.59
N HIS A 178 -4.70 -5.37 -8.75
CA HIS A 178 -4.15 -5.72 -10.06
C HIS A 178 -4.20 -7.25 -10.23
N PRO A 179 -5.19 -7.81 -10.96
CA PRO A 179 -5.33 -9.25 -11.18
C PRO A 179 -4.31 -9.78 -12.22
N TRP A 180 -3.03 -9.55 -11.94
CA TRP A 180 -1.90 -9.65 -12.85
C TRP A 180 -0.75 -10.44 -12.23
N VAL A 181 -0.12 -11.30 -13.03
CA VAL A 181 1.12 -12.00 -12.66
C VAL A 181 2.14 -11.87 -13.79
N LEU A 182 3.34 -11.42 -13.45
CA LEU A 182 4.54 -11.54 -14.28
C LEU A 182 5.27 -12.83 -13.88
N ALA A 183 5.54 -13.70 -14.86
CA ALA A 183 6.28 -14.94 -14.66
C ALA A 183 7.62 -14.89 -15.39
N VAL A 184 8.71 -15.18 -14.68
CA VAL A 184 10.07 -15.27 -15.24
C VAL A 184 10.50 -16.73 -15.24
N LEU A 185 10.68 -17.29 -16.43
CA LEU A 185 11.03 -18.70 -16.66
C LEU A 185 12.49 -18.99 -16.27
N PRO A 186 12.88 -20.27 -16.08
CA PRO A 186 14.26 -20.63 -15.74
C PRO A 186 15.33 -20.13 -16.73
N ASP A 187 15.00 -19.98 -18.01
CA ASP A 187 15.90 -19.48 -19.06
C ASP A 187 15.94 -17.94 -19.17
N GLY A 188 15.29 -17.23 -18.23
CA GLY A 188 15.23 -15.76 -18.17
C GLY A 188 14.17 -15.13 -19.08
N LYS A 189 13.52 -15.91 -19.95
CA LYS A 189 12.36 -15.45 -20.71
C LYS A 189 11.18 -15.14 -19.79
N ALA A 190 10.26 -14.33 -20.26
CA ALA A 190 9.14 -13.89 -19.44
C ALA A 190 7.80 -13.91 -20.18
N LEU A 191 6.73 -14.12 -19.42
CA LEU A 191 5.35 -13.98 -19.85
C LEU A 191 4.52 -13.27 -18.79
N GLY A 192 3.47 -12.58 -19.22
CA GLY A 192 2.50 -11.92 -18.36
C GLY A 192 1.12 -12.55 -18.47
N ILE A 193 0.38 -12.61 -17.37
CA ILE A 193 -0.98 -13.16 -17.32
C ILE A 193 -1.89 -12.20 -16.55
N LEU A 194 -2.91 -11.66 -17.23
CA LEU A 194 -3.96 -10.80 -16.67
C LEU A 194 -5.28 -11.57 -16.62
N ALA A 195 -5.87 -11.72 -15.44
CA ALA A 195 -7.27 -12.10 -15.29
C ALA A 195 -8.14 -10.82 -15.36
N ASP A 196 -8.75 -10.55 -16.52
CA ASP A 196 -9.46 -9.28 -16.75
C ASP A 196 -10.85 -9.30 -16.11
N THR A 197 -10.86 -9.15 -14.78
CA THR A 197 -12.07 -9.11 -13.95
C THR A 197 -11.97 -7.99 -12.91
N THR A 198 -13.05 -7.23 -12.74
CA THR A 198 -13.19 -6.19 -11.72
C THR A 198 -13.69 -6.73 -10.37
N ARG A 199 -14.13 -7.99 -10.34
CA ARG A 199 -14.62 -8.66 -9.13
C ARG A 199 -13.46 -9.02 -8.21
N ARG A 200 -13.79 -9.45 -6.99
CA ARG A 200 -12.83 -10.10 -6.09
C ARG A 200 -12.21 -11.31 -6.79
N CYS A 201 -10.91 -11.24 -7.08
CA CYS A 201 -10.12 -12.34 -7.62
C CYS A 201 -9.14 -12.82 -6.56
N GLU A 202 -8.98 -14.12 -6.45
CA GLU A 202 -7.88 -14.78 -5.76
C GLU A 202 -6.78 -15.10 -6.78
N ILE A 203 -5.54 -14.80 -6.42
CA ILE A 203 -4.32 -15.20 -7.11
C ILE A 203 -3.58 -16.16 -6.16
N ASP A 204 -3.57 -17.45 -6.49
CA ASP A 204 -2.88 -18.48 -5.71
C ASP A 204 -1.67 -19.02 -6.48
N LEU A 205 -0.49 -18.81 -5.89
CA LEU A 205 0.84 -19.13 -6.41
C LEU A 205 1.58 -20.12 -5.49
N ARG A 206 0.84 -20.82 -4.62
CA ARG A 206 1.41 -21.76 -3.63
C ARG A 206 1.81 -23.11 -4.23
N GLU A 207 1.24 -23.51 -5.36
CA GLU A 207 1.67 -24.68 -6.11
C GLU A 207 2.82 -24.29 -7.04
N GLU A 208 3.91 -25.07 -7.03
CA GLU A 208 5.13 -24.75 -7.77
C GLU A 208 4.83 -24.53 -9.26
N SER A 209 5.36 -23.44 -9.80
CA SER A 209 5.26 -23.08 -11.23
C SER A 209 3.83 -23.12 -11.80
N THR A 210 2.82 -22.90 -10.93
CA THR A 210 1.41 -22.94 -11.28
C THR A 210 0.72 -21.67 -10.80
N ILE A 211 0.09 -20.94 -11.73
CA ILE A 211 -0.72 -19.77 -11.41
C ILE A 211 -2.18 -20.21 -11.38
N LYS A 212 -2.91 -19.87 -10.31
CA LYS A 212 -4.35 -20.08 -10.21
C LYS A 212 -5.07 -18.75 -9.99
N PHE A 213 -6.00 -18.42 -10.89
CA PHE A 213 -6.95 -17.33 -10.70
C PHE A 213 -8.31 -17.91 -10.32
N SER A 214 -9.00 -17.31 -9.35
CA SER A 214 -10.38 -17.67 -9.00
C SER A 214 -11.23 -16.44 -8.75
N ALA A 215 -12.32 -16.28 -9.49
CA ALA A 215 -13.30 -15.21 -9.27
C ALA A 215 -14.73 -15.70 -9.59
N SER A 216 -15.73 -14.98 -9.10
CA SER A 216 -17.13 -15.27 -9.43
C SER A 216 -17.48 -14.76 -10.84
N SER A 217 -18.46 -15.40 -11.50
CA SER A 217 -18.80 -15.17 -12.93
C SER A 217 -17.67 -15.55 -13.91
N ALA A 218 -17.97 -15.54 -15.20
CA ALA A 218 -16.97 -15.77 -16.24
C ALA A 218 -16.12 -14.50 -16.50
N TYR A 219 -14.84 -14.70 -16.77
CA TYR A 219 -13.89 -13.64 -17.12
C TYR A 219 -12.81 -14.17 -18.08
N PRO A 220 -12.27 -13.33 -18.99
CA PRO A 220 -11.19 -13.75 -19.86
C PRO A 220 -9.82 -13.68 -19.15
N ILE A 221 -8.90 -14.55 -19.58
CA ILE A 221 -7.47 -14.39 -19.34
C ILE A 221 -6.84 -13.74 -20.57
N ILE A 222 -5.94 -12.78 -20.36
CA ILE A 222 -5.06 -12.24 -21.40
C ILE A 222 -3.61 -12.63 -21.08
N THR A 223 -2.91 -13.29 -22.02
CA THR A 223 -1.48 -13.56 -21.89
C THR A 223 -0.65 -12.64 -22.77
N PHE A 224 0.55 -12.30 -22.31
CA PHE A 224 1.52 -11.45 -23.01
C PHE A 224 2.85 -12.19 -23.12
N GLY A 225 3.27 -12.55 -24.33
CA GLY A 225 4.49 -13.30 -24.62
C GLY A 225 4.22 -14.75 -25.08
N LEU A 226 5.21 -15.62 -25.13
CA LEU A 226 6.54 -15.53 -24.51
C LEU A 226 7.47 -14.49 -25.14
N PHE A 227 8.13 -13.68 -24.31
CA PHE A 227 9.16 -12.71 -24.73
C PHE A 227 10.53 -13.04 -24.14
N ASN A 228 11.60 -12.46 -24.70
CA ASN A 228 12.98 -12.75 -24.28
C ASN A 228 13.33 -12.09 -22.94
N THR A 229 12.64 -11.01 -22.56
CA THR A 229 12.93 -10.22 -21.36
C THR A 229 11.65 -9.82 -20.62
N PRO A 230 11.71 -9.62 -19.28
CA PRO A 230 10.60 -9.04 -18.51
C PRO A 230 10.18 -7.64 -18.99
N ALA A 231 11.11 -6.85 -19.55
CA ALA A 231 10.83 -5.50 -20.04
C ALA A 231 9.91 -5.48 -21.28
N GLU A 232 10.02 -6.48 -22.16
CA GLU A 232 9.11 -6.67 -23.30
C GLU A 232 7.69 -7.01 -22.83
N VAL A 233 7.54 -7.85 -21.79
CA VAL A 233 6.23 -8.14 -21.17
C VAL A 233 5.58 -6.85 -20.64
N MET A 234 6.34 -6.01 -19.92
CA MET A 234 5.82 -4.74 -19.41
C MET A 234 5.44 -3.76 -20.53
N THR A 235 6.22 -3.75 -21.63
CA THR A 235 5.92 -2.93 -22.81
C THR A 235 4.60 -3.37 -23.46
N SER A 236 4.44 -4.67 -23.69
CA SER A 236 3.23 -5.25 -24.29
C SER A 236 1.99 -5.11 -23.40
N LEU A 237 2.15 -5.25 -22.07
CA LEU A 237 1.10 -4.93 -21.10
C LEU A 237 0.62 -3.48 -21.28
N SER A 238 1.56 -2.53 -21.40
CA SER A 238 1.24 -1.11 -21.57
C SER A 238 0.47 -0.80 -22.86
N HIS A 239 0.66 -1.58 -23.92
CA HIS A 239 -0.13 -1.45 -25.14
C HIS A 239 -1.62 -1.82 -24.91
N ALA A 240 -1.92 -2.67 -23.93
CA ALA A 240 -3.28 -2.97 -23.51
C ALA A 240 -3.82 -1.97 -22.47
N ILE A 241 -3.11 -1.78 -21.35
CA ILE A 241 -3.60 -0.99 -20.20
C ILE A 241 -3.28 0.51 -20.30
N GLY A 242 -2.52 0.95 -21.30
CA GLY A 242 -2.03 2.33 -21.43
C GLY A 242 -0.82 2.62 -20.53
N THR A 243 -0.15 3.75 -20.80
CA THR A 243 1.04 4.18 -20.06
C THR A 243 0.69 5.20 -18.96
N VAL A 244 1.68 5.53 -18.12
CA VAL A 244 1.57 6.66 -17.19
C VAL A 244 1.49 7.97 -17.97
N SER A 245 0.64 8.91 -17.56
CA SER A 245 0.67 10.28 -18.08
C SER A 245 2.01 10.93 -17.71
N MET A 246 2.66 11.65 -18.64
CA MET A 246 3.92 12.36 -18.31
C MET A 246 3.68 13.30 -17.11
N PRO A 247 4.36 13.10 -15.96
CA PRO A 247 4.09 13.90 -14.77
C PRO A 247 4.60 15.34 -14.96
N PRO A 248 4.06 16.33 -14.25
CA PRO A 248 4.72 17.61 -14.12
C PRO A 248 6.02 17.42 -13.30
N LYS A 249 7.12 18.05 -13.72
CA LYS A 249 8.46 17.86 -13.15
C LYS A 249 8.51 18.17 -11.64
N TRP A 250 7.68 19.09 -11.15
CA TRP A 250 7.59 19.42 -9.73
C TRP A 250 7.06 18.27 -8.88
N SER A 251 6.20 17.39 -9.43
CA SER A 251 5.68 16.22 -8.71
C SER A 251 6.66 15.05 -8.65
N LEU A 252 7.88 15.26 -9.14
CA LEU A 252 9.02 14.37 -8.95
C LEU A 252 10.02 14.96 -7.95
N GLY A 253 9.80 16.16 -7.41
CA GLY A 253 10.57 16.70 -6.29
C GLY A 253 10.34 15.91 -4.99
N TYR A 254 10.68 16.52 -3.86
CA TYR A 254 10.28 16.02 -2.54
C TYR A 254 8.97 16.66 -2.07
N HIS A 255 8.17 15.87 -1.36
CA HIS A 255 6.84 16.20 -0.89
C HIS A 255 6.78 16.10 0.65
N GLN A 256 6.28 17.11 1.34
CA GLN A 256 6.05 17.08 2.80
C GLN A 256 4.56 17.11 3.13
N CYS A 257 4.12 16.15 3.95
CA CYS A 257 2.75 16.01 4.45
C CYS A 257 2.77 15.71 5.96
N ARG A 258 1.66 15.98 6.64
CA ARG A 258 1.34 15.55 8.01
C ARG A 258 -0.16 15.71 8.19
N TRP A 259 -0.80 14.74 8.84
CA TRP A 259 -2.15 14.89 9.39
C TRP A 259 -1.99 15.52 10.79
N SER A 260 -2.12 16.83 11.01
CA SER A 260 -2.41 17.91 10.07
C SER A 260 -1.43 19.08 10.15
N TYR A 261 -1.17 19.69 8.99
CA TYR A 261 -0.95 21.13 8.91
C TYR A 261 -2.29 21.84 8.96
N ASP A 262 -2.76 22.09 10.19
CA ASP A 262 -4.11 22.50 10.55
C ASP A 262 -4.50 23.96 10.20
N SER A 263 -3.56 24.77 9.74
CA SER A 263 -3.69 26.22 9.55
C SER A 263 -2.74 26.76 8.47
N SER A 264 -3.15 27.84 7.81
CA SER A 264 -2.39 28.46 6.72
C SER A 264 -0.99 28.95 7.15
N GLU A 265 -0.90 29.44 8.38
CA GLU A 265 0.32 29.93 9.02
C GLU A 265 1.31 28.79 9.30
N LYS A 266 0.81 27.62 9.72
CA LYS A 266 1.63 26.41 9.96
C LYS A 266 2.19 25.87 8.64
N VAL A 267 1.36 25.81 7.59
CA VAL A 267 1.79 25.43 6.22
C VAL A 267 2.92 26.34 5.73
N LEU A 268 2.72 27.67 5.79
CA LEU A 268 3.72 28.64 5.34
C LEU A 268 5.01 28.59 6.19
N LYS A 269 4.90 28.36 7.50
CA LYS A 269 6.06 28.20 8.39
C LYS A 269 6.93 27.01 7.97
N VAL A 270 6.33 25.82 7.79
CA VAL A 270 7.05 24.60 7.41
C VAL A 270 7.82 24.80 6.10
N VAL A 271 7.18 25.36 5.07
CA VAL A 271 7.83 25.57 3.76
C VAL A 271 8.93 26.64 3.83
N ARG A 272 8.77 27.69 4.64
CA ARG A 272 9.85 28.66 4.90
C ARG A 272 11.04 28.00 5.59
N THR A 273 10.81 27.14 6.60
CA THR A 273 11.87 26.39 7.28
C THR A 273 12.67 25.47 6.34
N PHE A 274 12.04 24.82 5.36
CA PHE A 274 12.77 24.10 4.28
C PHE A 274 13.74 25.02 3.53
N ARG A 275 13.30 26.22 3.15
CA ARG A 275 14.12 27.19 2.39
C ARG A 275 15.27 27.76 3.21
N GLU A 276 15.01 28.07 4.48
CA GLU A 276 15.97 28.55 5.48
C GLU A 276 17.07 27.51 5.74
N LYS A 277 16.70 26.24 5.98
CA LYS A 277 17.64 25.13 6.19
C LYS A 277 18.32 24.63 4.90
N GLY A 278 17.92 25.13 3.73
CA GLY A 278 18.46 24.71 2.44
C GLY A 278 18.12 23.25 2.07
N ILE A 279 17.03 22.72 2.61
CA ILE A 279 16.56 21.36 2.34
C ILE A 279 15.61 21.39 1.14
N PRO A 280 15.83 20.57 0.09
CA PRO A 280 14.96 20.57 -1.07
C PRO A 280 13.52 20.11 -0.78
N CYS A 281 12.53 20.83 -1.33
CA CYS A 281 11.10 20.48 -1.23
C CYS A 281 10.29 21.24 -2.28
N ASP A 282 9.49 20.55 -3.08
CA ASP A 282 8.63 21.16 -4.11
C ASP A 282 7.15 21.24 -3.70
N VAL A 283 6.68 20.42 -2.75
CA VAL A 283 5.24 20.26 -2.52
C VAL A 283 4.88 20.14 -1.05
N VAL A 284 3.86 20.88 -0.63
CA VAL A 284 3.19 20.74 0.67
C VAL A 284 1.75 20.28 0.48
N TRP A 285 1.28 19.46 1.42
CA TRP A 285 -0.02 18.80 1.37
C TRP A 285 -0.92 19.29 2.50
N MET A 286 -2.17 19.57 2.15
CA MET A 286 -3.23 19.94 3.08
C MET A 286 -4.13 18.73 3.29
N ASP A 287 -3.91 18.11 4.43
CA ASP A 287 -4.67 16.98 4.98
C ASP A 287 -6.08 17.43 5.44
N ILE A 288 -6.91 16.48 5.85
CA ILE A 288 -8.37 16.61 6.01
C ILE A 288 -8.84 17.84 6.80
N ASP A 289 -8.04 18.31 7.75
CA ASP A 289 -8.39 19.42 8.63
C ASP A 289 -8.55 20.76 7.91
N TYR A 290 -8.09 20.95 6.66
CA TYR A 290 -8.36 22.22 5.97
C TYR A 290 -9.85 22.49 5.73
N MET A 291 -10.68 21.43 5.75
CA MET A 291 -12.11 21.50 5.41
C MET A 291 -12.98 22.01 6.55
N ASP A 292 -14.07 22.72 6.23
CA ASP A 292 -15.08 23.17 7.21
C ASP A 292 -15.88 21.97 7.77
N GLY A 293 -15.39 21.39 8.86
CA GLY A 293 -15.99 20.21 9.50
C GLY A 293 -16.02 18.97 8.60
N PHE A 294 -14.87 18.70 7.98
CA PHE A 294 -14.57 17.57 7.08
C PHE A 294 -15.49 17.51 5.84
N ARG A 295 -15.89 18.68 5.32
CA ARG A 295 -16.69 18.80 4.09
C ARG A 295 -15.80 19.02 2.88
N CYS A 296 -15.75 18.02 1.99
CA CYS A 296 -15.10 18.13 0.69
C CYS A 296 -15.54 19.39 -0.09
N PHE A 297 -14.61 20.00 -0.81
CA PHE A 297 -14.79 21.26 -1.55
C PHE A 297 -15.17 22.47 -0.68
N THR A 298 -14.74 22.49 0.59
CA THR A 298 -14.87 23.66 1.48
C THR A 298 -13.56 23.93 2.22
N PHE A 299 -13.41 25.14 2.74
CA PHE A 299 -12.28 25.54 3.58
C PHE A 299 -12.81 26.06 4.92
N ASP A 300 -12.14 25.75 6.02
CA ASP A 300 -12.40 26.34 7.33
C ASP A 300 -11.99 27.83 7.31
N SER A 301 -12.98 28.72 7.38
CA SER A 301 -12.74 30.17 7.24
C SER A 301 -11.95 30.79 8.39
N ASN A 302 -11.71 30.08 9.49
CA ASN A 302 -10.89 30.57 10.61
C ASN A 302 -9.42 30.16 10.45
N ARG A 303 -9.16 28.98 9.87
CA ARG A 303 -7.81 28.39 9.75
C ARG A 303 -7.21 28.50 8.35
N PHE A 304 -8.06 28.64 7.33
CA PHE A 304 -7.73 28.88 5.93
C PHE A 304 -8.64 29.99 5.36
N PRO A 305 -8.52 31.24 5.85
CA PRO A 305 -9.42 32.34 5.48
C PRO A 305 -9.30 32.76 4.00
N ASP A 306 -8.09 32.70 3.43
CA ASP A 306 -7.83 32.92 2.00
C ASP A 306 -6.83 31.86 1.47
N PRO A 307 -7.35 30.69 1.04
CA PRO A 307 -6.51 29.62 0.50
C PRO A 307 -5.73 30.05 -0.75
N LYS A 308 -6.28 30.97 -1.56
CA LYS A 308 -5.67 31.40 -2.81
C LYS A 308 -4.44 32.26 -2.55
N SER A 309 -4.55 33.23 -1.65
CA SER A 309 -3.44 34.07 -1.21
C SER A 309 -2.32 33.23 -0.58
N MET A 310 -2.66 32.26 0.28
CA MET A 310 -1.69 31.31 0.85
C MET A 310 -0.92 30.52 -0.24
N VAL A 311 -1.60 30.10 -1.31
CA VAL A 311 -0.96 29.36 -2.40
C VAL A 311 -0.13 30.27 -3.30
N GLU A 312 -0.53 31.54 -3.51
CA GLU A 312 0.30 32.54 -4.19
C GLU A 312 1.61 32.80 -3.42
N ASP A 313 1.54 32.87 -2.08
CA ASP A 313 2.71 32.91 -1.19
C ASP A 313 3.59 31.66 -1.35
N LEU A 314 3.02 30.45 -1.34
CA LEU A 314 3.77 29.20 -1.56
C LEU A 314 4.45 29.16 -2.93
N HIS A 315 3.78 29.64 -3.98
CA HIS A 315 4.34 29.71 -5.33
C HIS A 315 5.51 30.69 -5.40
N SER A 316 5.47 31.80 -4.66
CA SER A 316 6.56 32.79 -4.61
C SER A 316 7.87 32.23 -4.05
N ILE A 317 7.79 31.19 -3.20
CA ILE A 317 8.93 30.44 -2.66
C ILE A 317 9.11 29.06 -3.32
N GLY A 318 8.52 28.86 -4.49
CA GLY A 318 8.75 27.68 -5.32
C GLY A 318 8.16 26.38 -4.77
N CYS A 319 7.06 26.44 -4.01
CA CYS A 319 6.34 25.27 -3.51
C CYS A 319 4.94 25.15 -4.15
N LYS A 320 4.41 23.94 -4.23
CA LYS A 320 3.11 23.58 -4.79
C LYS A 320 2.16 23.04 -3.73
N ALA A 321 0.87 23.24 -3.97
CA ALA A 321 -0.18 23.00 -2.99
C ALA A 321 -1.11 21.85 -3.43
N ILE A 322 -1.09 20.74 -2.69
CA ILE A 322 -1.96 19.58 -2.90
C ILE A 322 -2.99 19.46 -1.79
N TRP A 323 -4.24 19.18 -2.15
CA TRP A 323 -5.37 19.16 -1.22
C TRP A 323 -6.10 17.82 -1.24
N MET A 324 -6.39 17.27 -0.06
CA MET A 324 -7.15 16.03 0.13
C MET A 324 -8.64 16.18 -0.24
N LEU A 325 -9.26 15.14 -0.80
CA LEU A 325 -10.69 15.01 -1.06
C LEU A 325 -11.15 13.55 -0.90
N ASP A 326 -12.09 13.31 0.00
CA ASP A 326 -12.78 12.02 0.19
C ASP A 326 -13.95 11.82 -0.79
N PRO A 327 -14.41 10.57 -1.01
CA PRO A 327 -15.68 10.28 -1.66
C PRO A 327 -16.92 10.59 -0.78
N GLY A 328 -16.75 10.80 0.54
CA GLY A 328 -17.85 10.98 1.49
C GLY A 328 -18.45 12.39 1.48
N ILE A 329 -19.67 12.54 0.93
CA ILE A 329 -20.37 13.84 0.90
C ILE A 329 -21.36 13.97 2.08
N LYS A 330 -21.04 14.86 3.02
CA LYS A 330 -21.83 15.11 4.26
C LYS A 330 -23.31 15.43 3.97
N ARG A 331 -24.21 14.76 4.69
CA ARG A 331 -25.67 14.87 4.55
C ARG A 331 -26.23 16.13 5.25
N ARG A 332 -26.84 17.07 4.51
CA ARG A 332 -27.52 18.25 5.11
C ARG A 332 -28.61 18.84 4.21
N ARG A 333 -29.61 19.56 4.75
CA ARG A 333 -30.72 20.20 4.02
C ARG A 333 -30.33 21.47 3.19
N VAL A 334 -29.13 21.54 2.60
CA VAL A 334 -28.62 22.76 1.92
C VAL A 334 -28.33 22.48 0.43
N THR A 335 -28.14 23.54 -0.37
CA THR A 335 -28.13 23.54 -1.84
C THR A 335 -27.14 22.58 -2.51
N LEU A 336 -25.94 22.35 -1.97
CA LEU A 336 -25.01 21.37 -2.55
C LEU A 336 -25.58 19.95 -2.44
N PHE A 337 -25.98 19.51 -1.23
CA PHE A 337 -26.61 18.21 -1.01
C PHE A 337 -27.86 17.99 -1.89
N MET A 338 -28.71 19.01 -2.02
CA MET A 338 -29.91 18.93 -2.88
C MET A 338 -29.60 18.79 -4.37
N LYS A 339 -28.48 19.35 -4.85
CA LYS A 339 -28.03 19.19 -6.24
C LYS A 339 -27.44 17.81 -6.53
N VAL A 340 -26.96 17.09 -5.52
CA VAL A 340 -26.24 15.82 -5.70
C VAL A 340 -27.08 14.55 -5.55
N VAL A 341 -28.26 14.60 -4.90
CA VAL A 341 -29.13 13.41 -4.73
C VAL A 341 -29.31 12.57 -6.02
N PRO A 342 -29.45 13.14 -7.24
CA PRO A 342 -29.56 12.33 -8.47
C PRO A 342 -28.30 11.54 -8.86
N GLN A 343 -27.13 11.92 -8.34
CA GLN A 343 -25.77 11.41 -8.65
C GLN A 343 -25.26 10.39 -7.61
N MET A 344 -25.99 10.23 -6.51
CA MET A 344 -25.60 9.38 -5.39
C MET A 344 -26.06 7.92 -5.59
N MET A 345 -25.44 7.00 -4.85
CA MET A 345 -25.89 5.61 -4.83
C MET A 345 -27.23 5.41 -4.14
N PHE A 346 -27.95 4.37 -4.58
CA PHE A 346 -29.28 4.02 -4.07
C PHE A 346 -29.36 2.54 -3.70
N GLY A 347 -29.99 2.26 -2.56
CA GLY A 347 -30.29 0.90 -2.12
C GLY A 347 -31.71 0.50 -2.53
N PHE A 348 -31.85 -0.77 -2.92
CA PHE A 348 -33.15 -1.42 -3.07
C PHE A 348 -33.30 -2.48 -1.98
N ARG A 349 -34.17 -2.23 -1.00
CA ARG A 349 -34.74 -3.34 -0.20
C ARG A 349 -35.85 -3.99 -1.01
N ARG A 350 -35.97 -5.32 -0.95
CA ARG A 350 -37.03 -6.09 -1.64
C ARG A 350 -38.40 -5.38 -1.45
N GLN A 351 -39.06 -5.08 -2.57
CA GLN A 351 -40.39 -4.46 -2.66
C GLN A 351 -40.55 -3.00 -2.17
N MET A 352 -39.47 -2.20 -2.01
CA MET A 352 -39.59 -0.76 -1.72
C MET A 352 -38.81 0.12 -2.71
N ALA A 353 -39.24 1.38 -2.82
CA ALA A 353 -38.63 2.38 -3.70
C ALA A 353 -37.16 2.64 -3.34
N ALA A 354 -36.38 3.08 -4.33
CA ALA A 354 -34.96 3.41 -4.16
C ALA A 354 -34.75 4.44 -3.03
N HIS A 355 -33.96 4.08 -2.03
CA HIS A 355 -33.60 4.98 -0.93
C HIS A 355 -32.12 5.34 -1.02
N LEU A 356 -31.81 6.59 -0.65
CA LEU A 356 -30.45 7.10 -0.59
C LEU A 356 -29.70 6.35 0.52
N LEU A 357 -28.57 5.74 0.19
CA LEU A 357 -27.74 5.03 1.17
C LEU A 357 -26.88 6.04 1.93
N VAL A 358 -26.76 5.84 3.24
CA VAL A 358 -26.06 6.73 4.16
C VAL A 358 -25.16 5.89 5.05
N TRP A 359 -23.93 6.35 5.25
CA TRP A 359 -22.95 5.70 6.13
C TRP A 359 -22.14 6.74 6.89
N GLU A 360 -21.51 6.32 7.98
CA GLU A 360 -20.65 7.19 8.79
C GLU A 360 -19.19 7.13 8.28
N VAL A 361 -18.59 8.30 8.11
CA VAL A 361 -17.14 8.53 7.84
C VAL A 361 -16.70 9.82 8.55
N TRP A 362 -15.55 10.42 8.23
CA TRP A 362 -14.98 11.61 8.91
C TRP A 362 -15.98 12.72 9.31
N PRO A 363 -16.78 13.31 8.39
CA PRO A 363 -17.80 14.30 8.74
C PRO A 363 -19.08 13.75 9.42
N GLY A 364 -19.17 12.47 9.74
CA GLY A 364 -20.39 11.78 10.19
C GLY A 364 -21.21 11.21 9.02
N ASP A 365 -22.54 11.33 9.09
CA ASP A 365 -23.50 10.90 8.05
C ASP A 365 -23.14 11.43 6.65
N CYS A 366 -22.74 10.52 5.75
CA CYS A 366 -22.35 10.78 4.37
C CYS A 366 -23.14 9.98 3.35
N VAL A 367 -23.17 10.51 2.12
CA VAL A 367 -23.62 9.84 0.91
C VAL A 367 -22.46 9.77 -0.08
N PHE A 368 -22.39 8.70 -0.87
CA PHE A 368 -21.27 8.45 -1.77
C PHE A 368 -21.68 8.60 -3.24
N PRO A 369 -20.91 9.33 -4.07
CA PRO A 369 -21.14 9.43 -5.50
C PRO A 369 -21.09 8.06 -6.18
N ASP A 370 -21.99 7.82 -7.13
CA ASP A 370 -21.90 6.65 -8.00
C ASP A 370 -21.03 6.96 -9.23
N PHE A 371 -19.70 6.85 -9.09
CA PHE A 371 -18.74 7.12 -10.18
C PHE A 371 -18.89 6.16 -11.38
N THR A 372 -19.70 5.10 -11.27
CA THR A 372 -20.05 4.22 -12.40
C THR A 372 -20.96 4.92 -13.42
N SER A 373 -21.55 6.08 -13.09
CA SER A 373 -22.32 6.89 -14.04
C SER A 373 -21.57 8.12 -14.56
N GLN A 374 -21.57 8.32 -15.87
CA GLN A 374 -20.95 9.44 -16.56
C GLN A 374 -21.49 10.78 -16.05
N ARG A 375 -22.78 10.82 -15.70
CA ARG A 375 -23.42 12.00 -15.12
C ARG A 375 -22.82 12.39 -13.78
N THR A 376 -22.46 11.41 -12.95
CA THR A 376 -21.79 11.62 -11.67
C THR A 376 -20.34 12.04 -11.88
N ARG A 377 -19.59 11.33 -12.75
CA ARG A 377 -18.20 11.68 -13.10
C ARG A 377 -18.10 13.14 -13.56
N ALA A 378 -18.90 13.54 -14.54
CA ALA A 378 -18.94 14.91 -15.05
C ALA A 378 -19.33 15.97 -13.99
N TRP A 379 -20.16 15.62 -13.01
CA TRP A 379 -20.47 16.51 -11.89
C TRP A 379 -19.28 16.66 -10.92
N TRP A 380 -18.61 15.56 -10.58
CA TRP A 380 -17.39 15.61 -9.76
C TRP A 380 -16.29 16.41 -10.46
N SER A 381 -16.07 16.17 -11.76
CA SER A 381 -15.13 16.94 -12.58
C SER A 381 -15.46 18.43 -12.61
N SER A 382 -16.75 18.80 -12.59
CA SER A 382 -17.17 20.21 -12.48
C SER A 382 -16.84 20.82 -11.11
N LEU A 383 -17.00 20.08 -10.01
CA LEU A 383 -16.61 20.58 -8.68
C LEU A 383 -15.11 20.73 -8.56
N VAL A 384 -14.33 19.75 -9.05
CA VAL A 384 -12.87 19.82 -9.10
C VAL A 384 -12.42 21.02 -9.95
N LYS A 385 -13.01 21.22 -11.13
CA LYS A 385 -12.73 22.38 -11.99
C LYS A 385 -12.92 23.70 -11.25
N ASP A 386 -14.02 23.85 -10.52
CA ASP A 386 -14.31 25.08 -9.76
C ASP A 386 -13.36 25.21 -8.55
N PHE A 387 -13.01 24.10 -7.89
CA PHE A 387 -12.06 24.05 -6.76
C PHE A 387 -10.64 24.48 -7.15
N ILE A 388 -10.20 24.17 -8.39
CA ILE A 388 -8.89 24.57 -8.94
C ILE A 388 -8.70 26.09 -8.96
N SER A 389 -9.77 26.89 -8.97
CA SER A 389 -9.68 28.36 -8.93
C SER A 389 -9.07 28.92 -7.63
N ASN A 390 -8.99 28.11 -6.57
CA ASN A 390 -8.36 28.47 -5.28
C ASN A 390 -6.83 28.27 -5.27
N GLY A 391 -6.19 28.03 -6.42
CA GLY A 391 -4.73 27.88 -6.55
C GLY A 391 -4.20 26.44 -6.51
N VAL A 392 -5.07 25.46 -6.21
CA VAL A 392 -4.80 24.01 -6.17
C VAL A 392 -3.94 23.54 -7.36
N ASP A 393 -2.75 23.00 -7.10
CA ASP A 393 -1.86 22.44 -8.14
C ASP A 393 -2.06 20.94 -8.35
N GLY A 394 -2.46 20.22 -7.30
CA GLY A 394 -2.71 18.78 -7.31
C GLY A 394 -3.82 18.39 -6.34
N ILE A 395 -4.38 17.21 -6.52
CA ILE A 395 -5.45 16.68 -5.65
C ILE A 395 -5.08 15.29 -5.16
N TRP A 396 -5.41 15.02 -3.91
CA TRP A 396 -5.27 13.73 -3.26
C TRP A 396 -6.67 13.14 -3.06
N ASN A 397 -6.91 11.93 -3.59
CA ASN A 397 -8.12 11.16 -3.34
C ASN A 397 -7.81 10.03 -2.37
N ASP A 398 -8.49 10.06 -1.22
CA ASP A 398 -8.28 9.14 -0.12
C ASP A 398 -9.60 8.46 0.29
N MET A 399 -9.52 7.44 1.15
CA MET A 399 -10.66 6.67 1.66
C MET A 399 -11.54 6.07 0.55
N ASN A 400 -10.99 5.90 -0.66
CA ASN A 400 -11.71 5.67 -1.89
C ASN A 400 -11.69 4.21 -2.39
N GLU A 401 -11.39 3.28 -1.49
CA GLU A 401 -11.57 1.84 -1.67
C GLU A 401 -12.98 1.42 -2.15
N PRO A 402 -14.12 1.96 -1.65
CA PRO A 402 -14.32 3.01 -0.64
C PRO A 402 -14.36 2.49 0.81
N ALA A 403 -13.68 3.23 1.71
CA ALA A 403 -13.71 2.97 3.14
C ALA A 403 -15.02 3.49 3.78
N VAL A 404 -15.54 2.73 4.76
CA VAL A 404 -16.79 3.03 5.46
C VAL A 404 -16.70 2.60 6.93
N PHE A 405 -16.91 3.54 7.86
CA PHE A 405 -16.76 3.26 9.29
C PHE A 405 -17.92 2.43 9.83
N LYS A 406 -17.69 1.79 10.99
CA LYS A 406 -18.69 1.00 11.74
C LYS A 406 -19.34 -0.13 10.93
N THR A 407 -18.58 -0.73 10.01
CA THR A 407 -18.94 -1.95 9.28
C THR A 407 -17.85 -3.00 9.43
N THR A 408 -18.23 -4.29 9.56
CA THR A 408 -17.27 -5.40 9.77
C THR A 408 -16.27 -5.54 8.63
N THR A 409 -16.68 -5.19 7.40
CA THR A 409 -15.86 -5.26 6.18
C THR A 409 -15.05 -4.00 5.92
N LYS A 410 -15.17 -2.94 6.74
CA LYS A 410 -14.63 -1.58 6.50
C LYS A 410 -14.99 -0.94 5.15
N THR A 411 -15.91 -1.53 4.39
CA THR A 411 -16.33 -1.08 3.07
C THR A 411 -17.83 -1.33 2.87
N MET A 412 -18.34 -0.77 1.79
CA MET A 412 -19.74 -0.86 1.39
C MET A 412 -20.23 -2.31 1.23
N PRO A 413 -21.48 -2.62 1.63
CA PRO A 413 -22.08 -3.92 1.35
C PRO A 413 -22.00 -4.30 -0.12
N GLU A 414 -21.50 -5.50 -0.42
CA GLU A 414 -21.36 -6.03 -1.78
C GLU A 414 -22.67 -5.99 -2.59
N SER A 415 -23.82 -6.02 -1.91
CA SER A 415 -25.17 -6.01 -2.49
C SER A 415 -25.73 -4.62 -2.81
N ASN A 416 -24.99 -3.54 -2.53
CA ASN A 416 -25.35 -2.18 -2.97
C ASN A 416 -25.47 -2.12 -4.50
N ILE A 417 -26.41 -1.34 -5.02
CA ILE A 417 -26.65 -1.23 -6.47
C ILE A 417 -26.02 0.05 -7.03
N HIS A 418 -25.15 -0.14 -8.01
CA HIS A 418 -24.64 0.92 -8.88
C HIS A 418 -25.50 0.99 -10.15
N ARG A 419 -25.67 2.20 -10.68
CA ARG A 419 -26.48 2.40 -11.89
C ARG A 419 -25.75 2.09 -13.18
N GLY A 420 -24.41 2.19 -13.19
CA GLY A 420 -23.47 1.76 -14.22
C GLY A 420 -23.81 2.14 -15.67
N ASP A 421 -22.96 2.95 -16.30
CA ASP A 421 -23.08 3.16 -17.74
C ASP A 421 -22.91 1.82 -18.49
N ALA A 422 -23.54 1.68 -19.66
CA ALA A 422 -23.59 0.42 -20.40
C ALA A 422 -22.19 -0.04 -20.86
N ASP A 423 -21.30 0.90 -21.19
CA ASP A 423 -19.88 0.67 -21.52
C ASP A 423 -19.04 0.26 -20.31
N LEU A 424 -19.55 0.40 -19.08
CA LEU A 424 -18.94 -0.09 -17.85
C LEU A 424 -19.64 -1.35 -17.29
N GLY A 425 -20.60 -1.95 -18.01
CA GLY A 425 -21.28 -3.18 -17.60
C GLY A 425 -22.71 -3.02 -17.06
N GLY A 426 -23.27 -1.81 -17.07
CA GLY A 426 -24.67 -1.55 -16.73
C GLY A 426 -24.99 -1.59 -15.22
N VAL A 427 -26.27 -1.73 -14.88
CA VAL A 427 -26.71 -1.84 -13.48
C VAL A 427 -26.15 -3.13 -12.85
N GLN A 428 -25.27 -3.00 -11.85
CA GLN A 428 -24.64 -4.12 -11.15
C GLN A 428 -24.55 -3.87 -9.64
N ASN A 429 -24.23 -4.94 -8.91
CA ASN A 429 -23.89 -4.90 -7.49
C ASN A 429 -22.50 -4.28 -7.26
N HIS A 430 -22.24 -3.77 -6.05
CA HIS A 430 -20.95 -3.21 -5.65
C HIS A 430 -19.79 -4.22 -5.81
N SER A 431 -20.02 -5.52 -5.63
CA SER A 431 -18.98 -6.53 -5.90
C SER A 431 -18.54 -6.68 -7.37
N TYR A 432 -19.18 -5.98 -8.31
CA TYR A 432 -18.69 -5.80 -9.68
C TYR A 432 -17.83 -4.52 -9.84
N TYR A 433 -18.06 -3.50 -9.01
CA TYR A 433 -17.48 -2.16 -9.17
C TYR A 433 -16.49 -1.73 -8.09
N HIS A 434 -16.41 -2.46 -6.97
CA HIS A 434 -15.60 -2.13 -5.80
C HIS A 434 -14.15 -1.78 -6.18
N ASN A 435 -13.42 -2.69 -6.82
CA ASN A 435 -12.02 -2.49 -7.21
C ASN A 435 -11.80 -1.31 -8.17
N VAL A 436 -12.81 -0.89 -8.92
CA VAL A 436 -12.73 0.22 -9.88
C VAL A 436 -13.33 1.53 -9.36
N TYR A 437 -13.88 1.56 -8.14
CA TYR A 437 -14.50 2.76 -7.55
C TYR A 437 -13.46 3.89 -7.42
N GLY A 438 -12.33 3.62 -6.76
CA GLY A 438 -11.21 4.55 -6.63
C GLY A 438 -10.63 5.00 -7.98
N MET A 439 -10.46 4.08 -8.94
CA MET A 439 -10.01 4.44 -10.29
C MET A 439 -10.99 5.39 -11.01
N LEU A 440 -12.30 5.18 -10.88
CA LEU A 440 -13.31 6.04 -11.52
C LEU A 440 -13.41 7.41 -10.82
N MET A 441 -13.18 7.48 -9.51
CA MET A 441 -13.00 8.75 -8.77
C MET A 441 -11.75 9.50 -9.25
N ALA A 442 -10.59 8.84 -9.25
CA ALA A 442 -9.32 9.42 -9.69
C ALA A 442 -9.36 9.92 -11.13
N ARG A 443 -9.98 9.15 -12.04
CA ARG A 443 -10.28 9.58 -13.41
C ARG A 443 -11.13 10.86 -13.44
N SER A 444 -12.22 10.91 -12.65
CA SER A 444 -13.11 12.07 -12.60
C SER A 444 -12.40 13.32 -12.06
N THR A 445 -11.49 13.14 -11.10
CA THR A 445 -10.60 14.18 -10.58
C THR A 445 -9.64 14.67 -11.66
N TYR A 446 -8.94 13.77 -12.35
CA TYR A 446 -8.01 14.09 -13.44
C TYR A 446 -8.70 14.87 -14.57
N GLU A 447 -9.87 14.40 -15.03
CA GLU A 447 -10.69 15.09 -16.03
C GLU A 447 -11.12 16.49 -15.55
N GLY A 448 -11.49 16.63 -14.27
CA GLY A 448 -11.85 17.92 -13.67
C GLY A 448 -10.68 18.90 -13.56
N MET A 449 -9.48 18.42 -13.21
CA MET A 449 -8.27 19.23 -13.16
C MET A 449 -7.88 19.73 -14.56
N ALA A 450 -7.93 18.86 -15.58
CA ALA A 450 -7.69 19.23 -16.97
C ALA A 450 -8.71 20.27 -17.48
N MET A 451 -9.97 20.17 -17.05
CA MET A 451 -10.99 21.19 -17.31
C MET A 451 -10.74 22.51 -16.57
N GLY A 452 -10.10 22.46 -15.39
CA GLY A 452 -9.77 23.63 -14.56
C GLY A 452 -8.60 24.43 -15.12
N ASN A 453 -7.56 23.74 -15.61
CA ASN A 453 -6.42 24.36 -16.25
C ASN A 453 -5.83 23.48 -17.36
N ALA A 454 -6.34 23.64 -18.59
CA ALA A 454 -5.88 22.91 -19.77
C ALA A 454 -4.43 23.18 -20.20
N ALA A 455 -3.74 24.14 -19.58
CA ALA A 455 -2.33 24.44 -19.86
C ALA A 455 -1.35 23.70 -18.93
N LYS A 456 -1.81 23.12 -17.82
CA LYS A 456 -1.00 22.32 -16.88
C LYS A 456 -1.33 20.83 -16.99
N ARG A 457 -0.39 19.96 -16.61
CA ARG A 457 -0.60 18.52 -16.43
C ARG A 457 -1.30 18.29 -15.08
N PRO A 458 -2.44 17.59 -15.02
CA PRO A 458 -3.04 17.19 -13.75
C PRO A 458 -2.09 16.30 -12.94
N PHE A 459 -2.00 16.57 -11.64
CA PHE A 459 -1.43 15.63 -10.68
C PHE A 459 -2.52 15.17 -9.72
N VAL A 460 -2.81 13.87 -9.75
CA VAL A 460 -3.73 13.21 -8.82
C VAL A 460 -2.96 12.11 -8.09
N LEU A 461 -3.06 12.05 -6.77
CA LEU A 461 -2.71 10.88 -5.96
C LEU A 461 -4.01 10.16 -5.60
N THR A 462 -4.06 8.83 -5.72
CA THR A 462 -5.21 8.02 -5.28
C THR A 462 -4.74 6.89 -4.38
N ARG A 463 -5.46 6.59 -3.30
CA ARG A 463 -5.15 5.40 -2.47
C ARG A 463 -5.59 4.15 -3.21
N ALA A 464 -6.90 4.04 -3.42
CA ALA A 464 -7.47 2.90 -4.11
C ALA A 464 -7.37 3.02 -5.63
N GLY A 465 -7.19 1.87 -6.27
CA GLY A 465 -6.96 1.78 -7.70
C GLY A 465 -7.24 0.40 -8.29
N PHE A 466 -7.17 0.34 -9.61
CA PHE A 466 -7.22 -0.88 -10.40
C PHE A 466 -6.09 -0.85 -11.42
N ILE A 467 -5.74 -1.99 -12.02
CA ILE A 467 -4.83 -2.00 -13.16
C ILE A 467 -5.37 -1.08 -14.28
N GLY A 468 -4.59 -0.08 -14.71
CA GLY A 468 -5.07 1.03 -15.54
C GLY A 468 -5.24 2.37 -14.80
N SER A 469 -5.10 2.43 -13.47
CA SER A 469 -5.10 3.69 -12.70
C SER A 469 -3.96 4.64 -13.07
N GLN A 470 -2.81 4.13 -13.51
CA GLN A 470 -1.60 4.92 -13.84
C GLN A 470 -1.83 6.01 -14.89
N ARG A 471 -2.86 5.83 -15.73
CA ARG A 471 -3.27 6.81 -16.75
C ARG A 471 -3.71 8.13 -16.12
N TYR A 472 -4.27 8.06 -14.91
CA TYR A 472 -4.98 9.15 -14.23
C TYR A 472 -4.32 9.58 -12.91
N ALA A 473 -3.61 8.71 -12.20
CA ALA A 473 -3.09 9.02 -10.87
C ALA A 473 -1.81 8.28 -10.47
N ALA A 474 -1.00 8.96 -9.65
CA ALA A 474 0.01 8.36 -8.78
C ALA A 474 -0.65 7.56 -7.63
N THR A 475 0.13 6.74 -6.94
CA THR A 475 -0.30 6.09 -5.68
C THR A 475 0.78 6.22 -4.62
N TRP A 476 0.42 5.97 -3.36
CA TRP A 476 1.35 5.59 -2.32
C TRP A 476 1.00 4.18 -1.81
N THR A 477 1.85 3.58 -0.96
CA THR A 477 1.64 2.23 -0.42
C THR A 477 0.74 2.19 0.83
N GLY A 478 -0.17 3.15 0.95
CA GLY A 478 -1.05 3.36 2.10
C GLY A 478 -0.36 3.56 3.45
N ASP A 479 -1.18 3.44 4.49
CA ASP A 479 -0.88 3.85 5.87
C ASP A 479 0.05 2.83 6.56
N ASN A 480 1.35 3.03 6.39
CA ASN A 480 2.43 2.19 6.91
C ASN A 480 2.83 2.55 8.36
N LEU A 481 3.56 1.66 9.03
CA LEU A 481 4.05 1.89 10.40
C LEU A 481 5.47 2.46 10.41
N SER A 482 5.78 3.27 11.42
CA SER A 482 7.12 3.81 11.69
C SER A 482 8.07 2.76 12.28
N ASN A 483 8.39 1.72 11.52
CA ASN A 483 9.30 0.65 11.94
C ASN A 483 10.22 0.12 10.82
N TRP A 484 11.23 -0.66 11.20
CA TRP A 484 12.22 -1.25 10.28
C TRP A 484 11.63 -2.27 9.29
N GLU A 485 10.54 -2.95 9.66
CA GLU A 485 9.86 -3.92 8.79
C GLU A 485 9.17 -3.21 7.63
N HIS A 486 8.47 -2.09 7.87
CA HIS A 486 7.84 -1.30 6.81
C HIS A 486 8.86 -0.52 5.96
N LEU A 487 9.99 -0.07 6.54
CA LEU A 487 11.14 0.38 5.74
C LEU A 487 11.57 -0.73 4.76
N HIS A 488 11.77 -1.95 5.26
CA HIS A 488 12.14 -3.08 4.40
C HIS A 488 11.07 -3.38 3.34
N MET A 489 9.79 -3.49 3.72
CA MET A 489 8.68 -3.77 2.80
C MET A 489 8.45 -2.66 1.76
N SER A 490 8.87 -1.42 2.01
CA SER A 490 8.66 -0.33 1.05
C SER A 490 9.35 -0.57 -0.30
N LEU A 491 10.52 -1.22 -0.32
CA LEU A 491 11.24 -1.57 -1.56
C LEU A 491 10.45 -2.59 -2.41
N PRO A 492 10.12 -3.81 -1.94
CA PRO A 492 9.35 -4.76 -2.72
C PRO A 492 7.97 -4.21 -3.11
N MET A 493 7.27 -3.46 -2.23
CA MET A 493 5.95 -2.91 -2.58
C MET A 493 6.00 -1.91 -3.74
N VAL A 494 6.96 -0.96 -3.74
CA VAL A 494 7.16 -0.01 -4.85
C VAL A 494 7.51 -0.75 -6.14
N LEU A 495 8.38 -1.76 -6.07
CA LEU A 495 8.73 -2.59 -7.22
C LEU A 495 7.54 -3.36 -7.78
N GLN A 496 6.69 -3.96 -6.94
CA GLN A 496 5.53 -4.74 -7.39
C GLN A 496 4.46 -3.88 -8.06
N LEU A 497 4.26 -2.65 -7.56
CA LEU A 497 3.42 -1.65 -8.24
C LEU A 497 3.98 -1.32 -9.62
N GLY A 498 5.30 -1.08 -9.73
CA GLY A 498 5.99 -0.88 -11.03
C GLY A 498 5.81 -2.07 -11.98
N LEU A 499 5.99 -3.31 -11.50
CA LEU A 499 5.77 -4.55 -12.25
C LEU A 499 4.28 -4.85 -12.55
N SER A 500 3.36 -4.07 -11.98
CA SER A 500 1.90 -4.18 -12.19
C SER A 500 1.32 -2.98 -12.95
N GLY A 501 2.19 -2.17 -13.57
CA GLY A 501 1.81 -1.06 -14.43
C GLY A 501 1.66 0.30 -13.73
N GLN A 502 2.02 0.42 -12.45
CA GLN A 502 1.91 1.65 -11.64
C GLN A 502 3.31 2.21 -11.29
N PRO A 503 3.98 2.94 -12.20
CA PRO A 503 5.38 3.34 -12.05
C PRO A 503 5.60 4.57 -11.15
N LEU A 504 4.56 5.35 -10.84
CA LEU A 504 4.63 6.51 -9.95
C LEU A 504 4.04 6.13 -8.58
N SER A 505 4.89 5.49 -7.78
CA SER A 505 4.57 4.93 -6.46
C SER A 505 5.71 5.14 -5.46
N GLY A 506 5.38 5.14 -4.17
CA GLY A 506 6.29 5.37 -3.05
C GLY A 506 5.59 5.13 -1.70
N PRO A 507 6.32 4.88 -0.61
CA PRO A 507 5.76 4.83 0.73
C PRO A 507 5.61 6.23 1.34
N ASP A 508 4.98 6.29 2.51
CA ASP A 508 5.17 7.42 3.41
C ASP A 508 6.49 7.23 4.17
N ILE A 509 7.45 8.11 3.87
CA ILE A 509 8.83 8.04 4.36
C ILE A 509 8.85 8.39 5.84
N GLY A 510 9.44 7.50 6.64
CA GLY A 510 9.43 7.57 8.11
C GLY A 510 8.32 6.73 8.75
N GLY A 511 7.26 6.42 8.01
CA GLY A 511 6.06 5.74 8.49
C GLY A 511 4.93 6.72 8.83
N PHE A 512 3.70 6.34 8.47
CA PHE A 512 2.49 7.09 8.78
C PHE A 512 2.18 7.02 10.29
N ALA A 513 2.02 5.81 10.82
CA ALA A 513 1.57 5.59 12.18
C ALA A 513 2.70 5.25 13.18
N GLY A 514 2.61 5.83 14.38
CA GLY A 514 3.64 5.77 15.41
C GLY A 514 4.87 6.64 15.12
N ASN A 515 5.81 6.69 16.08
CA ASN A 515 7.01 7.52 16.01
C ASN A 515 8.19 6.76 15.37
N ALA A 516 8.91 7.40 14.45
CA ALA A 516 10.21 6.89 14.01
C ALA A 516 11.31 7.18 15.05
N THR A 517 12.37 6.38 15.09
CA THR A 517 13.63 6.80 15.73
C THR A 517 14.43 7.67 14.74
N PRO A 518 15.35 8.54 15.21
CA PRO A 518 16.19 9.35 14.32
C PRO A 518 16.89 8.51 13.25
N LYS A 519 17.48 7.38 13.64
CA LYS A 519 18.20 6.47 12.76
C LYS A 519 17.30 5.76 11.74
N LEU A 520 16.08 5.37 12.14
CA LEU A 520 15.08 4.84 11.22
C LEU A 520 14.67 5.91 10.19
N PHE A 521 14.35 7.13 10.65
CA PHE A 521 13.90 8.21 9.78
C PHE A 521 14.97 8.60 8.76
N GLY A 522 16.22 8.82 9.20
CA GLY A 522 17.33 9.14 8.29
C GLY A 522 17.62 8.03 7.29
N ARG A 523 17.58 6.76 7.71
CA ARG A 523 17.74 5.62 6.80
C ARG A 523 16.61 5.53 5.77
N TRP A 524 15.37 5.76 6.21
CA TRP A 524 14.20 5.76 5.33
C TRP A 524 14.27 6.94 4.35
N MET A 525 14.67 8.12 4.78
CA MET A 525 14.87 9.26 3.88
C MET A 525 15.95 8.99 2.83
N GLY A 526 17.04 8.31 3.22
CA GLY A 526 18.12 7.91 2.32
C GLY A 526 17.64 7.11 1.10
N VAL A 527 16.84 6.06 1.31
CA VAL A 527 16.27 5.26 0.20
C VAL A 527 15.00 5.90 -0.39
N GLY A 528 14.20 6.54 0.46
CA GLY A 528 12.92 7.17 0.11
C GLY A 528 13.06 8.31 -0.89
N ALA A 529 14.13 9.09 -0.77
CA ALA A 529 14.51 10.12 -1.73
C ALA A 529 14.74 9.57 -3.16
N LEU A 530 14.96 8.27 -3.32
CA LEU A 530 15.25 7.62 -4.61
C LEU A 530 14.07 6.79 -5.15
N PHE A 531 12.93 6.72 -4.45
CA PHE A 531 11.72 6.12 -5.01
C PHE A 531 11.06 7.02 -6.07
N PRO A 532 10.27 6.46 -7.01
CA PRO A 532 9.61 7.25 -8.06
C PRO A 532 8.77 8.40 -7.49
N PHE A 533 7.91 8.11 -6.50
CA PHE A 533 7.24 9.09 -5.65
C PHE A 533 7.94 9.16 -4.29
N SER A 534 8.13 10.37 -3.75
CA SER A 534 8.91 10.60 -2.52
C SER A 534 8.20 11.61 -1.62
N ARG A 535 7.46 11.11 -0.62
CA ARG A 535 6.69 11.89 0.36
C ARG A 535 7.06 11.51 1.79
N GLY A 536 7.40 12.50 2.62
CA GLY A 536 7.33 12.34 4.08
C GLY A 536 5.91 12.60 4.56
N HIS A 537 5.36 11.72 5.39
CA HIS A 537 4.02 11.84 5.97
C HIS A 537 3.92 11.07 7.28
N THR A 538 3.07 11.57 8.19
CA THR A 538 2.78 10.95 9.48
C THR A 538 1.39 11.40 9.98
N GLU A 539 0.81 10.60 10.87
CA GLU A 539 -0.47 10.84 11.51
C GLU A 539 -0.46 11.99 12.53
N THR A 540 -1.61 12.23 13.18
CA THR A 540 -1.75 13.21 14.26
C THR A 540 -1.37 12.59 15.61
N GLY A 541 -0.64 13.33 16.44
CA GLY A 541 -0.19 12.88 17.77
C GLY A 541 1.16 12.14 17.78
N SER A 542 1.72 11.78 16.63
CA SER A 542 3.14 11.42 16.50
C SER A 542 4.04 12.65 16.68
N ILE A 543 5.34 12.44 16.83
CA ILE A 543 6.34 13.50 16.64
C ILE A 543 6.28 14.07 15.22
N ASP A 544 6.68 15.33 15.06
CA ASP A 544 6.77 15.99 13.76
C ASP A 544 7.76 15.21 12.84
N HIS A 545 7.35 14.81 11.63
CA HIS A 545 8.17 14.02 10.67
C HIS A 545 8.81 14.88 9.55
N GLU A 546 9.11 16.14 9.87
CA GLU A 546 9.97 17.01 9.05
C GLU A 546 11.46 16.64 9.22
N PRO A 547 12.31 16.87 8.20
CA PRO A 547 13.73 16.52 8.25
C PRO A 547 14.55 17.02 9.45
N TRP A 548 14.12 18.11 10.09
CA TRP A 548 14.82 18.74 11.22
C TRP A 548 14.31 18.29 12.59
N SER A 549 13.30 17.42 12.67
CA SER A 549 12.68 17.01 13.93
C SER A 549 13.47 15.95 14.71
N PHE A 550 14.52 15.40 14.12
CA PHE A 550 15.26 14.23 14.60
C PHE A 550 16.72 14.51 14.99
N GLY A 551 17.09 15.77 15.21
CA GLY A 551 18.47 16.18 15.49
C GLY A 551 19.28 16.54 14.23
N GLU A 552 20.41 17.21 14.43
CA GLU A 552 21.21 17.82 13.34
C GLU A 552 21.85 16.75 12.44
N GLU A 553 22.25 15.61 13.00
CA GLU A 553 22.82 14.47 12.26
C GLU A 553 21.80 13.85 11.31
N CYS A 554 20.55 13.68 11.77
CA CYS A 554 19.47 13.18 10.92
C CYS A 554 19.06 14.21 9.86
N GLU A 555 19.05 15.51 10.21
CA GLU A 555 18.80 16.61 9.27
C GLU A 555 19.84 16.66 8.14
N GLU A 556 21.13 16.47 8.45
CA GLU A 556 22.20 16.35 7.47
C GLU A 556 21.93 15.19 6.51
N VAL A 557 21.65 13.99 7.02
CA VAL A 557 21.35 12.81 6.18
C VAL A 557 20.15 13.04 5.29
N CYS A 558 19.07 13.63 5.83
CA CYS A 558 17.89 13.97 5.04
C CYS A 558 18.22 14.99 3.94
N ARG A 559 18.99 16.03 4.25
CA ARG A 559 19.43 17.03 3.28
C ARG A 559 20.30 16.42 2.19
N LEU A 560 21.26 15.56 2.51
CA LEU A 560 22.10 14.85 1.53
C LEU A 560 21.26 13.91 0.65
N ALA A 561 20.35 13.12 1.24
CA ALA A 561 19.42 12.24 0.51
C ALA A 561 18.59 13.03 -0.52
N LEU A 562 18.02 14.16 -0.11
CA LEU A 562 17.21 15.00 -0.99
C LEU A 562 18.09 15.69 -2.04
N LEU A 563 19.29 16.19 -1.71
CA LEU A 563 20.21 16.73 -2.71
C LEU A 563 20.60 15.69 -3.78
N ARG A 564 20.72 14.39 -3.43
CA ARG A 564 20.87 13.31 -4.41
C ARG A 564 19.67 13.19 -5.35
N ARG A 565 18.44 13.22 -4.82
CA ARG A 565 17.21 13.21 -5.63
C ARG A 565 17.23 14.34 -6.66
N TYR A 566 17.54 15.55 -6.24
CA TYR A 566 17.51 16.72 -7.13
C TYR A 566 18.64 16.73 -8.17
N ARG A 567 19.85 16.25 -7.82
CA ARG A 567 20.92 15.96 -8.79
C ARG A 567 20.49 14.93 -9.84
N LEU A 568 19.72 13.90 -9.43
CA LEU A 568 19.24 12.81 -10.29
C LEU A 568 17.93 13.14 -11.03
N LEU A 569 17.28 14.29 -10.80
CA LEU A 569 16.02 14.64 -11.45
C LEU A 569 16.05 14.59 -12.99
N PRO A 570 17.11 15.02 -13.71
CA PRO A 570 17.16 14.88 -15.17
C PRO A 570 17.08 13.42 -15.63
N HIS A 571 17.72 12.51 -14.88
CA HIS A 571 17.65 11.07 -15.13
C HIS A 571 16.27 10.50 -14.79
N ILE A 572 15.74 10.78 -13.58
CA ILE A 572 14.41 10.31 -13.15
C ILE A 572 13.32 10.80 -14.11
N TYR A 573 13.39 12.06 -14.57
CA TYR A 573 12.46 12.61 -15.56
C TYR A 573 12.58 11.93 -16.92
N THR A 574 13.79 11.56 -17.34
CA THR A 574 14.02 10.76 -18.56
C THR A 574 13.46 9.33 -18.42
N LEU A 575 13.54 8.71 -17.23
CA LEU A 575 12.88 7.43 -16.96
C LEU A 575 11.35 7.56 -17.02
N PHE A 576 10.78 8.65 -16.52
CA PHE A 576 9.34 8.92 -16.67
C PHE A 576 8.92 9.16 -18.12
N TYR A 577 9.74 9.82 -18.95
CA TYR A 577 9.51 9.90 -20.39
C TYR A 577 9.51 8.50 -21.05
N ASN A 578 10.48 7.65 -20.71
CA ASN A 578 10.49 6.26 -21.20
C ASN A 578 9.26 5.46 -20.74
N SER A 579 8.83 5.63 -19.48
CA SER A 579 7.62 5.00 -18.94
C SER A 579 6.34 5.53 -19.60
N HIS A 580 6.27 6.82 -19.91
CA HIS A 580 5.18 7.44 -20.65
C HIS A 580 5.09 6.92 -22.10
N MET A 581 6.24 6.71 -22.75
CA MET A 581 6.30 6.26 -24.16
C MET A 581 6.18 4.74 -24.35
N LYS A 582 6.61 3.94 -23.37
CA LYS A 582 6.75 2.47 -23.50
C LYS A 582 6.17 1.65 -22.34
N GLY A 583 5.72 2.28 -21.26
CA GLY A 583 5.23 1.59 -20.06
C GLY A 583 6.26 0.79 -19.27
N THR A 584 7.56 0.97 -19.54
CA THR A 584 8.63 0.35 -18.75
C THR A 584 8.62 0.88 -17.31
N PRO A 585 8.92 0.07 -16.28
CA PRO A 585 9.05 0.54 -14.90
C PRO A 585 10.13 1.63 -14.76
N VAL A 586 9.92 2.58 -13.83
CA VAL A 586 10.92 3.61 -13.48
C VAL A 586 11.92 3.06 -12.46
N ALA A 587 11.43 2.46 -11.39
CA ALA A 587 12.19 1.58 -10.52
C ALA A 587 11.93 0.12 -10.92
N ALA A 588 13.00 -0.67 -11.10
CA ALA A 588 12.92 -2.06 -11.50
C ALA A 588 13.74 -2.98 -10.57
N PRO A 589 13.33 -4.25 -10.37
CA PRO A 589 14.14 -5.24 -9.65
C PRO A 589 15.53 -5.43 -10.25
N VAL A 590 16.50 -5.83 -9.42
CA VAL A 590 17.89 -6.08 -9.87
C VAL A 590 17.96 -7.17 -10.95
N PHE A 591 17.08 -8.17 -10.92
CA PHE A 591 17.03 -9.22 -11.95
C PHE A 591 16.68 -8.71 -13.35
N PHE A 592 16.20 -7.48 -13.54
CA PHE A 592 16.03 -6.90 -14.88
C PHE A 592 17.38 -6.70 -15.61
N ALA A 593 18.51 -6.68 -14.90
CA ALA A 593 19.84 -6.62 -15.50
C ALA A 593 20.37 -8.00 -15.98
N ASP A 594 20.00 -9.09 -15.30
CA ASP A 594 20.31 -10.48 -15.71
C ASP A 594 19.18 -11.40 -15.21
N PRO A 595 18.11 -11.61 -16.01
CA PRO A 595 16.96 -12.43 -15.61
C PRO A 595 17.29 -13.91 -15.39
N GLN A 596 18.46 -14.38 -15.84
CA GLN A 596 18.90 -15.78 -15.72
C GLN A 596 19.58 -16.08 -14.39
N ASP A 597 20.04 -15.07 -13.63
CA ASP A 597 20.62 -15.30 -12.30
C ASP A 597 19.51 -15.45 -11.24
N PRO A 598 19.30 -16.65 -10.67
CA PRO A 598 18.22 -16.91 -9.71
C PRO A 598 18.46 -16.27 -8.33
N GLU A 599 19.66 -15.74 -8.08
CA GLU A 599 19.95 -15.03 -6.82
C GLU A 599 19.57 -13.55 -6.93
N LEU A 600 19.65 -12.94 -8.12
CA LEU A 600 19.13 -11.57 -8.36
C LEU A 600 17.61 -11.49 -8.21
N ARG A 601 16.92 -12.61 -8.46
CA ARG A 601 15.45 -12.76 -8.36
C ARG A 601 14.89 -12.55 -6.95
N LYS A 602 15.74 -12.66 -5.93
CA LYS A 602 15.41 -12.58 -4.49
C LYS A 602 15.97 -11.33 -3.80
N VAL A 603 16.53 -10.38 -4.55
CA VAL A 603 17.14 -9.17 -3.97
C VAL A 603 16.05 -8.14 -3.65
N GLU A 604 15.89 -7.84 -2.36
CA GLU A 604 14.83 -6.96 -1.83
C GLU A 604 15.38 -5.64 -1.24
N THR A 605 16.69 -5.54 -1.05
CA THR A 605 17.38 -4.37 -0.49
C THR A 605 17.99 -3.45 -1.55
N SER A 606 17.74 -3.71 -2.83
CA SER A 606 18.36 -2.97 -3.95
C SER A 606 17.43 -2.92 -5.17
N PHE A 607 17.54 -1.86 -5.97
CA PHE A 607 16.75 -1.67 -7.18
C PHE A 607 17.47 -0.85 -8.24
N LEU A 608 16.99 -0.94 -9.49
CA LEU A 608 17.50 -0.22 -10.64
C LEU A 608 16.65 1.02 -10.94
N LEU A 609 17.30 2.17 -11.10
CA LEU A 609 16.78 3.34 -11.79
C LEU A 609 17.45 3.41 -13.16
N GLY A 610 16.95 2.65 -14.13
CA GLY A 610 17.61 2.46 -15.43
C GLY A 610 18.99 1.81 -15.28
N PRO A 611 20.10 2.45 -15.70
CA PRO A 611 21.46 1.90 -15.56
C PRO A 611 22.08 2.13 -14.17
N LEU A 612 21.40 2.83 -13.27
CA LEU A 612 21.87 3.14 -11.92
C LEU A 612 21.30 2.11 -10.93
N LEU A 613 22.17 1.35 -10.27
CA LEU A 613 21.81 0.43 -9.19
C LEU A 613 21.92 1.14 -7.84
N ILE A 614 20.80 1.11 -7.10
CA ILE A 614 20.64 1.65 -5.75
C ILE A 614 20.70 0.48 -4.76
N CYS A 615 21.63 0.52 -3.82
CA CYS A 615 21.78 -0.49 -2.78
C CYS A 615 21.56 0.14 -1.38
N ALA A 616 20.49 -0.25 -0.69
CA ALA A 616 20.13 0.27 0.63
C ALA A 616 20.40 -0.76 1.75
N SER A 617 20.47 -0.29 3.00
CA SER A 617 20.40 -1.16 4.18
C SER A 617 19.10 -0.94 4.93
N THR A 618 18.29 -1.99 5.03
CA THR A 618 17.03 -2.00 5.78
C THR A 618 17.20 -2.59 7.19
N SER A 619 18.44 -2.65 7.70
CA SER A 619 18.77 -3.19 9.02
C SER A 619 19.28 -2.08 9.96
N PRO A 620 18.87 -2.05 11.24
CA PRO A 620 19.41 -1.11 12.22
C PRO A 620 20.91 -1.34 12.49
N ALA A 621 21.39 -2.58 12.38
CA ALA A 621 22.72 -2.98 12.82
C ALA A 621 23.86 -2.63 11.84
N LYS A 622 23.55 -2.26 10.59
CA LYS A 622 24.54 -2.02 9.52
C LYS A 622 24.17 -0.85 8.63
N GLY A 623 25.15 0.00 8.31
CA GLY A 623 25.05 0.97 7.22
C GLY A 623 25.03 0.29 5.84
N ALA A 624 24.61 1.02 4.80
CA ALA A 624 24.53 0.49 3.44
C ALA A 624 25.90 -0.03 2.94
N HIS A 625 26.98 0.72 3.21
CA HIS A 625 28.35 0.37 2.85
C HIS A 625 28.92 -0.90 3.54
N GLU A 626 28.26 -1.40 4.60
CA GLU A 626 28.66 -2.62 5.32
C GLU A 626 27.86 -3.86 4.88
N CYS A 627 26.88 -3.67 3.99
CA CYS A 627 26.06 -4.75 3.45
C CYS A 627 26.73 -5.38 2.23
N THR A 628 26.71 -6.72 2.16
CA THR A 628 27.13 -7.44 0.95
C THR A 628 26.11 -7.21 -0.16
N HIS A 629 26.49 -6.46 -1.20
CA HIS A 629 25.63 -6.22 -2.36
C HIS A 629 25.86 -7.29 -3.43
N LYS A 630 24.80 -8.02 -3.81
CA LYS A 630 24.82 -8.93 -4.96
C LYS A 630 24.65 -8.10 -6.23
N LEU A 631 25.76 -7.86 -6.93
CA LEU A 631 25.77 -7.16 -8.22
C LEU A 631 25.40 -8.12 -9.38
N PRO A 632 24.74 -7.62 -10.44
CA PRO A 632 24.60 -8.36 -11.70
C PRO A 632 25.95 -8.61 -12.37
N LYS A 633 25.98 -9.51 -13.35
CA LYS A 633 27.16 -9.72 -14.20
C LYS A 633 27.52 -8.44 -14.98
N GLY A 634 28.78 -8.35 -15.40
CA GLY A 634 29.33 -7.20 -16.11
C GLY A 634 29.95 -6.15 -15.19
N ILE A 635 30.27 -4.99 -15.75
CA ILE A 635 30.93 -3.89 -15.05
C ILE A 635 29.88 -3.06 -14.28
N TRP A 636 30.14 -2.82 -12.99
CA TRP A 636 29.35 -1.95 -12.13
C TRP A 636 30.30 -1.09 -11.28
N LEU A 637 30.36 0.22 -11.55
CA LEU A 637 31.32 1.13 -10.92
C LEU A 637 30.66 1.93 -9.81
N LEU A 638 31.19 1.78 -8.60
CA LEU A 638 30.82 2.56 -7.42
C LEU A 638 31.10 4.05 -7.62
N PHE A 639 30.19 4.92 -7.18
CA PHE A 639 30.42 6.36 -7.08
C PHE A 639 29.58 7.04 -5.97
N ASP A 640 29.96 8.27 -5.61
CA ASP A 640 29.19 9.17 -4.75
C ASP A 640 29.24 10.62 -5.30
N PHE A 641 28.50 11.55 -4.72
CA PHE A 641 28.55 12.98 -5.10
C PHE A 641 29.37 13.81 -4.09
N GLY A 642 30.37 13.20 -3.46
CA GLY A 642 31.07 13.76 -2.29
C GLY A 642 30.28 13.64 -0.98
N ASP A 643 29.23 12.82 -0.97
CA ASP A 643 28.17 12.78 0.04
C ASP A 643 27.95 11.37 0.63
N SER A 644 28.99 10.54 0.70
CA SER A 644 28.90 9.22 1.33
C SER A 644 28.52 9.32 2.80
N HIS A 645 27.56 8.51 3.23
CA HIS A 645 27.11 8.43 4.62
C HIS A 645 26.60 7.00 4.90
N PRO A 646 26.79 6.42 6.11
CA PRO A 646 26.32 5.08 6.44
C PRO A 646 24.83 4.83 6.17
N ASP A 647 23.99 5.84 6.40
CA ASP A 647 22.54 5.78 6.23
C ASP A 647 22.03 6.15 4.84
N LEU A 648 22.91 6.50 3.90
CA LEU A 648 22.54 6.76 2.50
C LEU A 648 22.80 5.52 1.63
N PRO A 649 21.97 5.26 0.59
CA PRO A 649 22.22 4.16 -0.34
C PRO A 649 23.57 4.26 -1.07
N VAL A 650 24.17 3.11 -1.34
CA VAL A 650 25.35 2.96 -2.20
C VAL A 650 24.89 2.99 -3.67
N LEU A 651 25.65 3.65 -4.54
CA LEU A 651 25.31 3.87 -5.94
C LEU A 651 26.32 3.18 -6.87
N TYR A 652 25.84 2.34 -7.78
CA TYR A 652 26.67 1.75 -8.84
C TYR A 652 26.13 2.12 -10.22
N LEU A 653 26.99 2.65 -11.09
CA LEU A 653 26.67 2.87 -12.49
C LEU A 653 27.11 1.66 -13.33
N ARG A 654 26.20 1.10 -14.11
CA ARG A 654 26.50 0.01 -15.06
C ARG A 654 27.50 0.49 -16.12
N GLY A 655 28.49 -0.33 -16.44
CA GLY A 655 29.35 -0.12 -17.60
C GLY A 655 28.53 -0.04 -18.90
N GLY A 656 28.95 0.80 -19.82
CA GLY A 656 28.20 1.14 -21.02
C GLY A 656 27.18 2.27 -20.84
N ALA A 657 27.15 2.95 -19.69
CA ALA A 657 26.15 3.97 -19.38
C ALA A 657 26.73 5.38 -19.17
N ILE A 658 25.99 6.37 -19.66
CA ILE A 658 26.15 7.80 -19.35
C ILE A 658 24.93 8.26 -18.55
N LEU A 659 25.17 8.81 -17.36
CA LEU A 659 24.16 9.29 -16.43
C LEU A 659 24.15 10.84 -16.41
N PRO A 660 23.09 11.50 -16.89
CA PRO A 660 22.94 12.96 -16.80
C PRO A 660 22.58 13.41 -15.38
N ILE A 661 23.33 14.39 -14.87
CA ILE A 661 23.25 14.93 -13.52
C ILE A 661 23.05 16.45 -13.57
N GLY A 662 22.02 16.93 -12.87
CA GLY A 662 21.70 18.36 -12.73
C GLY A 662 22.34 19.00 -11.51
N LEU A 663 22.12 20.31 -11.35
CA LEU A 663 22.58 21.06 -10.19
C LEU A 663 21.82 20.66 -8.90
N PRO A 664 22.47 20.75 -7.73
CA PRO A 664 21.79 20.65 -6.43
C PRO A 664 20.93 21.89 -6.16
N ILE A 665 19.63 21.79 -6.42
CA ILE A 665 18.64 22.87 -6.28
C ILE A 665 17.65 22.59 -5.13
N LYS A 666 17.01 23.64 -4.59
CA LYS A 666 16.02 23.56 -3.48
C LYS A 666 14.59 23.24 -3.94
N HIS A 667 14.26 23.53 -5.19
CA HIS A 667 13.00 23.14 -5.84
C HIS A 667 13.20 23.13 -7.36
N VAL A 668 12.36 22.41 -8.12
CA VAL A 668 12.62 22.24 -9.58
C VAL A 668 12.55 23.54 -10.37
N GLY A 669 11.85 24.54 -9.82
CA GLY A 669 11.71 25.88 -10.41
C GLY A 669 12.97 26.77 -10.34
N GLU A 670 14.02 26.38 -9.61
CA GLU A 670 15.32 27.07 -9.69
C GLU A 670 16.10 26.71 -10.97
N ALA A 671 15.79 25.56 -11.59
CA ALA A 671 16.52 25.06 -12.75
C ALA A 671 16.19 25.80 -14.05
N SER A 672 17.22 26.18 -14.79
CA SER A 672 17.18 26.74 -16.13
C SER A 672 17.69 25.75 -17.17
N LEU A 673 17.20 25.83 -18.41
CA LEU A 673 17.71 25.02 -19.52
C LEU A 673 19.20 25.33 -19.83
N ASN A 674 19.66 26.54 -19.51
CA ASN A 674 21.05 26.97 -19.70
C ASN A 674 21.97 26.64 -18.51
N ASP A 675 21.48 25.98 -17.46
CA ASP A 675 22.32 25.56 -16.34
C ASP A 675 23.35 24.51 -16.76
N ASP A 676 24.51 24.52 -16.12
CA ASP A 676 25.59 23.57 -16.40
C ASP A 676 25.14 22.13 -16.14
N LEU A 677 25.42 21.25 -17.11
CA LEU A 677 25.08 19.83 -17.05
C LEU A 677 26.34 19.02 -16.69
N SER A 678 26.19 18.01 -15.83
CA SER A 678 27.23 17.01 -15.60
C SER A 678 26.84 15.66 -16.18
N LEU A 679 27.81 14.95 -16.77
CA LEU A 679 27.67 13.56 -17.20
C LEU A 679 28.61 12.70 -16.35
N ILE A 680 28.09 11.61 -15.76
CA ILE A 680 28.90 10.55 -15.14
C ILE A 680 28.92 9.38 -16.13
N ILE A 681 30.11 8.89 -16.48
CA ILE A 681 30.34 7.96 -17.59
C ILE A 681 31.03 6.71 -17.04
N ALA A 682 30.40 5.55 -17.19
CA ALA A 682 31.01 4.25 -16.96
C ALA A 682 31.18 3.54 -18.31
N LEU A 683 32.42 3.36 -18.77
CA LEU A 683 32.69 2.62 -20.00
C LEU A 683 32.44 1.12 -19.81
N ASP A 684 32.03 0.44 -20.88
CA ASP A 684 31.96 -1.02 -20.94
C ASP A 684 33.32 -1.65 -21.27
N GLU A 685 33.34 -2.98 -21.39
CA GLU A 685 34.51 -3.78 -21.78
C GLU A 685 35.06 -3.45 -23.19
N ASN A 686 34.26 -2.80 -24.03
CA ASN A 686 34.64 -2.34 -25.37
C ASN A 686 35.04 -0.86 -25.39
N GLY A 687 35.11 -0.20 -24.22
CA GLY A 687 35.46 1.21 -24.10
C GLY A 687 34.36 2.16 -24.55
N LYS A 688 33.08 1.75 -24.53
CA LYS A 688 31.94 2.55 -24.97
C LYS A 688 30.97 2.86 -23.83
N ALA A 689 30.19 3.93 -23.99
CA ALA A 689 29.01 4.19 -23.16
C ALA A 689 27.96 5.02 -23.89
N GLU A 690 26.69 4.82 -23.58
CA GLU A 690 25.55 5.58 -24.12
C GLU A 690 24.66 6.12 -23.01
N GLY A 691 24.00 7.26 -23.25
CA GLY A 691 22.99 7.79 -22.35
C GLY A 691 22.01 8.73 -23.04
N VAL A 692 20.89 8.95 -22.38
CA VAL A 692 19.78 9.74 -22.92
C VAL A 692 19.36 10.78 -21.88
N LEU A 693 19.05 11.98 -22.35
CA LEU A 693 18.48 13.07 -21.55
C LEU A 693 17.24 13.63 -22.24
N TYR A 694 16.10 13.61 -21.57
CA TYR A 694 14.85 14.26 -21.98
C TYR A 694 14.64 15.57 -21.22
N GLU A 695 14.43 16.66 -21.97
CA GLU A 695 14.17 17.99 -21.45
C GLU A 695 12.95 18.61 -22.16
N ASP A 696 12.01 19.16 -21.40
CA ASP A 696 10.88 19.94 -21.90
C ASP A 696 10.54 21.07 -20.90
N ALA A 697 9.40 21.74 -21.08
CA ALA A 697 8.95 22.83 -20.21
C ALA A 697 8.69 22.44 -18.74
N GLY A 698 8.77 21.16 -18.37
CA GLY A 698 8.49 20.64 -17.04
C GLY A 698 7.00 20.55 -16.68
N ASP A 699 6.14 21.35 -17.31
CA ASP A 699 4.69 21.30 -17.18
C ASP A 699 4.02 21.62 -18.53
N GLY A 700 2.73 21.31 -18.66
CA GLY A 700 1.94 21.51 -19.87
C GLY A 700 2.24 20.55 -21.02
N TYR A 701 1.49 20.71 -22.11
CA TYR A 701 1.36 19.68 -23.17
C TYR A 701 2.17 19.95 -24.44
N ALA A 702 3.01 20.98 -24.51
CA ALA A 702 3.74 21.34 -25.72
C ALA A 702 4.67 20.22 -26.25
N PHE A 703 5.16 19.35 -25.35
CA PHE A 703 5.96 18.18 -25.71
C PHE A 703 5.22 17.20 -26.65
N THR A 704 3.89 17.09 -26.52
CA THR A 704 3.05 16.25 -27.42
C THR A 704 3.07 16.73 -28.88
N GLN A 705 3.44 18.00 -29.10
CA GLN A 705 3.60 18.63 -30.41
C GLN A 705 5.09 18.69 -30.84
N GLY A 706 5.97 17.94 -30.16
CA GLY A 706 7.41 17.92 -30.43
C GLY A 706 8.23 18.97 -29.68
N SER A 707 7.63 19.82 -28.83
CA SER A 707 8.36 20.87 -28.10
C SER A 707 9.08 20.32 -26.87
N TYR A 708 10.14 19.58 -27.12
CA TYR A 708 11.11 19.02 -26.19
C TYR A 708 12.49 18.94 -26.86
N LEU A 709 13.51 18.60 -26.08
CA LEU A 709 14.83 18.17 -26.53
C LEU A 709 15.14 16.79 -25.94
N LEU A 710 15.34 15.79 -26.80
CA LEU A 710 15.81 14.47 -26.41
C LEU A 710 17.23 14.28 -26.96
N THR A 711 18.22 14.29 -26.08
CA THR A 711 19.65 14.16 -26.45
C THR A 711 20.14 12.75 -26.23
N TYR A 712 20.82 12.19 -27.23
CA TYR A 712 21.55 10.92 -27.13
C TYR A 712 23.05 11.22 -27.08
N TYR A 713 23.69 10.93 -25.96
CA TYR A 713 25.13 11.04 -25.77
C TYR A 713 25.80 9.69 -26.02
N ILE A 714 26.99 9.72 -26.62
CA ILE A 714 27.88 8.56 -26.76
C ILE A 714 29.30 8.93 -26.31
N ALA A 715 29.97 7.99 -25.65
CA ALA A 715 31.38 8.05 -25.31
C ALA A 715 32.09 6.84 -25.94
N GLU A 716 33.21 7.07 -26.62
CA GLU A 716 33.99 6.02 -27.28
C GLU A 716 35.49 6.21 -26.99
N LEU A 717 36.15 5.18 -26.45
CA LEU A 717 37.58 5.11 -26.23
C LEU A 717 38.30 4.66 -27.50
N HIS A 718 39.21 5.50 -27.99
CA HIS A 718 40.12 5.17 -29.09
C HIS A 718 41.57 5.36 -28.65
N SER A 719 42.33 4.26 -28.68
CA SER A 719 43.68 4.17 -28.10
C SER A 719 43.72 4.55 -26.61
N SER A 720 44.00 5.82 -26.30
CA SER A 720 44.02 6.36 -24.93
C SER A 720 43.14 7.60 -24.77
N VAL A 721 42.29 7.94 -25.75
CA VAL A 721 41.43 9.13 -25.71
C VAL A 721 39.97 8.71 -25.73
N VAL A 722 39.21 9.08 -24.70
CA VAL A 722 37.75 8.99 -24.69
C VAL A 722 37.19 10.23 -25.37
N THR A 723 36.33 10.01 -26.35
CA THR A 723 35.62 11.06 -27.08
C THR A 723 34.15 11.02 -26.70
N VAL A 724 33.63 12.08 -26.10
CA VAL A 724 32.23 12.24 -25.72
C VAL A 724 31.56 13.23 -26.66
N ARG A 725 30.43 12.84 -27.26
CA ARG A 725 29.70 13.66 -28.24
C ARG A 725 28.21 13.37 -28.24
N VAL A 726 27.43 14.27 -28.83
CA VAL A 726 26.02 14.01 -29.14
C VAL A 726 25.94 13.14 -30.39
N LEU A 727 25.33 11.96 -30.27
CA LEU A 727 25.09 11.03 -31.38
C LEU A 727 23.93 11.50 -32.27
N LYS A 728 22.82 11.91 -31.65
CA LYS A 728 21.64 12.49 -32.30
C LYS A 728 20.81 13.32 -31.32
N SER A 729 19.84 14.06 -31.84
CA SER A 729 18.85 14.79 -31.04
C SER A 729 17.48 14.72 -31.70
N GLU A 730 16.43 14.70 -30.88
CA GLU A 730 15.02 14.66 -31.31
C GLU A 730 14.22 15.75 -30.59
N GLY A 731 13.08 16.12 -31.17
CA GLY A 731 12.26 17.26 -30.73
C GLY A 731 12.63 18.58 -31.42
N SER A 732 11.87 19.65 -31.14
CA SER A 732 11.97 20.96 -31.79
C SER A 732 12.66 22.04 -30.95
N TRP A 733 13.00 21.75 -29.69
CA TRP A 733 13.79 22.67 -28.88
C TRP A 733 15.22 22.79 -29.39
N LYS A 734 15.75 24.01 -29.39
CA LYS A 734 17.16 24.26 -29.67
C LYS A 734 17.99 23.82 -28.46
N ARG A 735 19.13 23.17 -28.72
CA ARG A 735 20.12 22.86 -27.68
C ARG A 735 20.56 24.15 -26.95
N PRO A 736 20.55 24.18 -25.61
CA PRO A 736 21.08 25.31 -24.86
C PRO A 736 22.59 25.45 -25.04
N ASN A 737 23.09 26.69 -24.93
CA ASN A 737 24.52 26.94 -24.85
C ASN A 737 24.93 26.96 -23.36
N ARG A 738 25.28 25.79 -22.82
CA ARG A 738 25.65 25.55 -21.42
C ARG A 738 26.98 24.81 -21.33
N ASN A 739 27.67 24.90 -20.19
CA ASN A 739 28.86 24.07 -19.98
C ASN A 739 28.44 22.62 -19.72
N LEU A 740 29.28 21.69 -20.20
CA LEU A 740 29.13 20.27 -20.02
C LEU A 740 30.37 19.73 -19.30
N LYS A 741 30.21 19.28 -18.05
CA LYS A 741 31.26 18.61 -17.29
C LYS A 741 31.14 17.11 -17.46
N ILE A 742 32.12 16.48 -18.10
CA ILE A 742 32.20 15.02 -18.18
C ILE A 742 33.03 14.47 -17.01
N ASN A 743 32.61 13.36 -16.43
CA ASN A 743 33.30 12.66 -15.35
C ASN A 743 33.34 11.17 -15.71
N ILE A 744 34.52 10.63 -15.98
CA ILE A 744 34.71 9.23 -16.37
C ILE A 744 35.11 8.44 -15.12
N LEU A 745 34.31 7.42 -14.77
CA LEU A 745 34.57 6.54 -13.64
C LEU A 745 35.72 5.58 -13.94
N LEU A 746 36.63 5.41 -12.98
CA LEU A 746 37.81 4.54 -13.08
C LEU A 746 37.74 3.30 -12.17
N GLY A 747 36.83 3.29 -11.18
CA GLY A 747 36.75 2.29 -10.11
C GLY A 747 36.96 2.92 -8.73
N GLY A 748 36.50 2.25 -7.66
CA GLY A 748 36.67 2.72 -6.27
C GLY A 748 36.15 4.14 -5.98
N GLY A 749 35.17 4.63 -6.74
CA GLY A 749 34.68 6.01 -6.68
C GLY A 749 35.53 7.04 -7.45
N ALA A 750 36.72 6.67 -7.93
CA ALA A 750 37.64 7.59 -8.60
C ALA A 750 37.08 8.05 -9.96
N MET A 751 37.21 9.34 -10.24
CA MET A 751 36.79 9.95 -11.51
C MET A 751 37.88 10.85 -12.07
N ILE A 752 37.92 10.96 -13.39
CA ILE A 752 38.66 12.00 -14.11
C ILE A 752 37.68 12.88 -14.87
N SER A 753 37.91 14.19 -14.84
CA SER A 753 36.96 15.18 -15.36
C SER A 753 37.54 16.03 -16.48
N SER A 754 36.67 16.47 -17.40
CA SER A 754 36.95 17.53 -18.37
C SER A 754 35.71 18.40 -18.53
N ASN A 755 35.88 19.62 -19.03
CA ASN A 755 34.81 20.57 -19.30
C ASN A 755 34.79 20.90 -20.79
N GLY A 756 33.60 21.11 -21.35
CA GLY A 756 33.38 21.62 -22.70
C GLY A 756 32.00 22.26 -22.81
N LEU A 757 31.49 22.40 -24.03
CA LEU A 757 30.14 22.92 -24.29
C LEU A 757 29.19 21.78 -24.70
N ASP A 758 27.94 21.85 -24.26
CA ASP A 758 26.92 20.86 -24.64
C ASP A 758 26.66 20.90 -26.16
N GLY A 759 26.90 19.77 -26.83
CA GLY A 759 26.77 19.61 -28.27
C GLY A 759 28.10 19.59 -29.04
N GLU A 760 29.20 20.02 -28.42
CA GLU A 760 30.54 19.88 -28.98
C GLU A 760 31.16 18.51 -28.67
N GLU A 761 32.26 18.18 -29.35
CA GLU A 761 33.03 16.96 -29.09
C GLU A 761 34.06 17.23 -27.98
N ILE A 762 33.90 16.56 -26.84
CA ILE A 762 34.79 16.68 -25.68
C ILE A 762 35.73 15.47 -25.66
N ARG A 763 37.03 15.73 -25.66
CA ARG A 763 38.07 14.69 -25.59
C ARG A 763 38.76 14.69 -24.23
N LEU A 764 39.02 13.50 -23.70
CA LEU A 764 39.72 13.28 -22.43
C LEU A 764 40.74 12.15 -22.60
N THR A 765 42.01 12.41 -22.33
CA THR A 765 43.07 11.39 -22.36
C THR A 765 43.06 10.57 -21.07
N MET A 766 42.87 9.26 -21.19
CA MET A 766 42.95 8.31 -20.08
C MET A 766 44.38 8.30 -19.49
N PRO A 767 44.54 8.31 -18.15
CA PRO A 767 45.82 8.11 -17.49
C PRO A 767 46.37 6.70 -17.77
N SER A 768 47.66 6.50 -17.49
CA SER A 768 48.25 5.16 -17.49
C SER A 768 47.62 4.26 -16.42
N GLU A 769 47.68 2.93 -16.59
CA GLU A 769 47.15 1.96 -15.61
C GLU A 769 47.70 2.16 -14.19
N LEU A 770 48.97 2.57 -14.09
CA LEU A 770 49.63 2.88 -12.82
C LEU A 770 49.05 4.15 -12.16
N GLU A 771 48.68 5.15 -12.94
CA GLU A 771 48.01 6.36 -12.45
C GLU A 771 46.56 6.07 -12.08
N ILE A 772 45.84 5.28 -12.88
CA ILE A 772 44.49 4.80 -12.56
C ILE A 772 44.51 4.07 -11.20
N SER A 773 45.42 3.12 -11.01
CA SER A 773 45.54 2.35 -9.76
C SER A 773 45.82 3.25 -8.55
N ARG A 774 46.61 4.31 -8.71
CA ARG A 774 46.85 5.32 -7.66
C ARG A 774 45.61 6.17 -7.38
N LEU A 775 44.89 6.62 -8.42
CA LEU A 775 43.67 7.41 -8.27
C LEU A 775 42.56 6.61 -7.57
N VAL A 776 42.39 5.34 -7.93
CA VAL A 776 41.47 4.40 -7.28
C VAL A 776 41.82 4.24 -5.79
N ALA A 777 43.08 3.91 -5.47
CA ALA A 777 43.52 3.74 -4.08
C ALA A 777 43.41 5.02 -3.24
N THR A 778 43.64 6.20 -3.83
CA THR A 778 43.42 7.50 -3.17
C THR A 778 41.94 7.73 -2.90
N SER A 779 41.06 7.49 -3.89
CA SER A 779 39.60 7.64 -3.76
C SER A 779 39.03 6.71 -2.67
N GLU A 780 39.45 5.44 -2.65
CA GLU A 780 39.03 4.47 -1.63
C GLU A 780 39.48 4.90 -0.22
N LEU A 781 40.71 5.43 -0.10
CA LEU A 781 41.22 5.97 1.17
C LEU A 781 40.48 7.25 1.60
N GLU A 782 40.13 8.13 0.68
CA GLU A 782 39.33 9.34 0.96
C GLU A 782 37.89 8.99 1.34
N HIS A 783 37.26 8.05 0.63
CA HIS A 783 35.93 7.52 0.96
C HIS A 783 35.92 6.90 2.36
N LYS A 784 36.91 6.06 2.70
CA LYS A 784 37.06 5.49 4.04
C LYS A 784 37.25 6.56 5.11
N LYS A 785 38.14 7.55 4.89
CA LYS A 785 38.33 8.67 5.82
C LYS A 785 37.06 9.49 6.03
N ARG A 786 36.26 9.72 4.97
CA ARG A 786 34.96 10.40 5.10
C ARG A 786 34.02 9.62 6.01
N LEU A 787 33.88 8.31 5.81
CA LEU A 787 33.07 7.46 6.69
C LEU A 787 33.56 7.44 8.14
N GLU A 788 34.89 7.46 8.38
CA GLU A 788 35.49 7.51 9.72
C GLU A 788 35.32 8.87 10.43
N MET A 789 35.07 9.96 9.71
CA MET A 789 34.86 11.31 10.27
C MET A 789 33.40 11.68 10.50
N ILE A 790 32.45 10.88 9.99
CA ILE A 790 31.02 11.16 10.10
C ILE A 790 30.54 10.92 11.53
N GLN A 791 29.77 11.86 12.06
CA GLN A 791 28.98 11.62 13.26
C GLN A 791 27.74 10.80 12.83
N PRO A 792 27.61 9.54 13.30
CA PRO A 792 26.46 8.72 12.94
C PRO A 792 25.19 9.30 13.57
N ILE A 793 24.04 9.06 12.94
CA ILE A 793 22.76 9.40 13.59
C ILE A 793 22.69 8.66 14.93
N PRO A 794 22.40 9.35 16.04
CA PRO A 794 22.32 8.72 17.35
C PRO A 794 21.37 7.52 17.36
N ASP A 795 21.87 6.36 17.81
CA ASP A 795 21.08 5.14 18.01
C ASP A 795 20.34 5.23 19.35
N ILE A 796 19.46 6.23 19.44
CA ILE A 796 18.60 6.45 20.60
C ILE A 796 17.25 5.85 20.26
N ASP A 797 16.84 4.84 21.04
CA ASP A 797 15.55 4.16 20.83
C ASP A 797 14.33 5.09 21.05
N GLU A 798 14.50 6.25 21.71
CA GLU A 798 13.49 7.31 21.85
C GLU A 798 14.11 8.69 22.12
N PRO A 799 13.58 9.81 21.56
CA PRO A 799 14.01 11.15 21.95
C PRO A 799 13.68 11.41 23.44
N SER A 800 14.68 11.82 24.21
CA SER A 800 14.56 11.98 25.66
C SER A 800 13.55 13.07 26.05
N GLY A 801 12.39 12.70 26.57
CA GLY A 801 11.50 13.69 27.20
C GLY A 801 10.02 13.36 27.37
N GLN A 802 9.66 12.33 28.16
CA GLN A 802 8.47 12.38 29.01
C GLN A 802 8.55 11.37 30.16
N GLU A 803 8.15 11.77 31.37
CA GLU A 803 8.15 10.88 32.54
C GLU A 803 7.01 9.86 32.46
N GLY A 804 7.38 8.61 32.17
CA GLY A 804 6.54 7.42 32.22
C GLY A 804 7.46 6.20 32.05
N ALA A 805 7.29 5.14 32.84
CA ALA A 805 8.25 4.04 32.88
C ALA A 805 8.40 3.32 31.52
N GLU A 806 9.65 2.97 31.18
CA GLU A 806 10.11 2.51 29.86
C GLU A 806 9.29 1.35 29.26
N LEU A 807 9.00 1.43 27.96
CA LEU A 807 8.46 0.33 27.16
C LEU A 807 9.57 -0.60 26.68
N SER A 808 9.91 -1.61 27.48
CA SER A 808 10.78 -2.70 27.05
C SER A 808 10.13 -3.51 25.92
N LYS A 809 10.61 -3.35 24.68
CA LYS A 809 10.34 -4.24 23.52
C LYS A 809 11.08 -5.60 23.60
N ILE A 810 11.68 -5.90 24.75
CA ILE A 810 12.34 -7.17 25.08
C ILE A 810 11.42 -7.95 26.04
N PRO A 811 11.22 -9.27 25.87
CA PRO A 811 10.42 -10.06 26.80
C PRO A 811 10.94 -9.92 28.24
N VAL A 812 10.02 -9.71 29.17
CA VAL A 812 10.33 -9.69 30.59
C VAL A 812 10.35 -11.12 31.10
N ASP A 813 11.55 -11.60 31.42
CA ASP A 813 11.72 -12.82 32.21
C ASP A 813 11.35 -12.50 33.68
N LEU A 814 10.47 -13.30 34.28
CA LEU A 814 10.25 -13.39 35.73
C LEU A 814 10.73 -14.76 36.20
N LYS A 815 11.48 -14.83 37.29
CA LYS A 815 12.14 -16.06 37.72
C LYS A 815 12.16 -16.18 39.24
N SER A 816 11.59 -17.27 39.73
CA SER A 816 11.70 -17.68 41.14
C SER A 816 12.26 -19.11 41.22
N GLY A 817 12.47 -19.61 42.44
CA GLY A 817 13.15 -20.89 42.68
C GLY A 817 12.55 -22.10 41.94
N GLU A 818 11.24 -22.12 41.69
CA GLU A 818 10.56 -23.22 40.98
C GLU A 818 10.00 -22.85 39.59
N TRP A 819 10.06 -21.57 39.18
CA TRP A 819 9.40 -21.09 37.95
C TRP A 819 10.25 -20.13 37.13
N LEU A 820 10.17 -20.27 35.80
CA LEU A 820 10.63 -19.29 34.83
C LEU A 820 9.49 -18.94 33.86
N LEU A 821 9.17 -17.66 33.79
CA LEU A 821 8.10 -17.08 32.98
C LEU A 821 8.68 -16.10 31.96
N LYS A 822 8.11 -16.05 30.75
CA LYS A 822 8.47 -15.05 29.72
C LYS A 822 7.25 -14.25 29.29
N VAL A 823 7.20 -12.98 29.72
CA VAL A 823 6.09 -12.04 29.49
C VAL A 823 6.44 -11.08 28.35
N VAL A 824 5.46 -10.72 27.53
CA VAL A 824 5.59 -9.81 26.37
C VAL A 824 4.64 -8.63 26.58
N PRO A 825 5.08 -7.52 27.23
CA PRO A 825 4.20 -6.40 27.55
C PRO A 825 3.57 -5.73 26.32
N TRP A 826 4.37 -5.46 25.28
CA TRP A 826 3.96 -4.61 24.14
C TRP A 826 2.96 -5.26 23.17
N ILE A 827 2.60 -6.54 23.36
CA ILE A 827 1.56 -7.24 22.57
C ILE A 827 0.66 -8.00 23.53
N GLY A 828 -0.44 -7.38 23.96
CA GLY A 828 -1.49 -7.99 24.79
C GLY A 828 -1.04 -8.46 26.19
N GLY A 829 0.14 -8.02 26.67
CA GLY A 829 0.76 -8.49 27.92
C GLY A 829 1.06 -10.00 27.98
N ARG A 830 1.16 -10.68 26.82
CA ARG A 830 1.11 -12.14 26.68
C ARG A 830 2.18 -12.86 27.50
N LEU A 831 1.85 -14.01 28.08
CA LEU A 831 2.84 -14.93 28.65
C LEU A 831 3.10 -16.03 27.60
N ILE A 832 4.34 -16.09 27.08
CA ILE A 832 4.75 -16.97 25.96
C ILE A 832 5.54 -18.21 26.41
N SER A 833 5.93 -18.28 27.69
CA SER A 833 6.54 -19.47 28.29
C SER A 833 6.18 -19.61 29.76
N MET A 834 5.84 -20.84 30.17
CA MET A 834 5.74 -21.25 31.59
C MET A 834 6.56 -22.52 31.79
N THR A 835 7.71 -22.40 32.46
CA THR A 835 8.61 -23.53 32.72
C THR A 835 8.75 -23.76 34.23
N HIS A 836 8.41 -24.97 34.68
CA HIS A 836 8.61 -25.42 36.06
C HIS A 836 10.02 -26.01 36.18
N LEU A 837 10.91 -25.28 36.86
CA LEU A 837 12.35 -25.56 36.91
C LEU A 837 12.72 -26.91 37.57
N PRO A 838 12.09 -27.35 38.68
CA PRO A 838 12.46 -28.60 39.36
C PRO A 838 12.20 -29.87 38.55
N SER A 839 11.31 -29.83 37.56
CA SER A 839 10.98 -30.98 36.69
C SER A 839 11.29 -30.73 35.21
N ASP A 840 11.97 -29.62 34.90
CA ASP A 840 12.25 -29.14 33.53
C ASP A 840 11.03 -29.16 32.59
N SER A 841 9.83 -28.96 33.16
CA SER A 841 8.56 -29.16 32.44
C SER A 841 8.03 -27.82 31.92
N GLN A 842 8.00 -27.69 30.60
CA GLN A 842 7.45 -26.52 29.92
C GLN A 842 5.96 -26.75 29.60
N TRP A 843 5.08 -26.20 30.44
CA TRP A 843 3.63 -26.36 30.32
C TRP A 843 3.02 -25.47 29.24
N LEU A 844 3.61 -24.31 29.00
CA LEU A 844 3.19 -23.36 27.98
C LEU A 844 4.42 -22.95 27.18
N HIS A 845 4.34 -23.07 25.86
CA HIS A 845 5.33 -22.52 24.93
C HIS A 845 4.63 -21.91 23.71
N SER A 846 5.03 -20.71 23.34
CA SER A 846 4.39 -19.94 22.27
C SER A 846 5.41 -19.06 21.54
N ARG A 847 5.07 -18.68 20.30
CA ARG A 847 5.73 -17.59 19.57
C ARG A 847 4.84 -16.37 19.65
N ILE A 848 5.43 -15.17 19.61
CA ILE A 848 4.70 -13.88 19.68
C ILE A 848 3.47 -13.85 18.74
N GLU A 849 3.58 -14.44 17.56
CA GLU A 849 2.56 -14.51 16.51
C GLU A 849 1.40 -15.51 16.78
N MET A 850 1.57 -16.53 17.62
CA MET A 850 0.64 -17.68 17.70
C MET A 850 0.64 -18.40 19.05
N ASN A 851 -0.57 -18.62 19.59
CA ASN A 851 -0.89 -19.30 20.85
C ASN A 851 -0.25 -18.64 22.09
N GLY A 852 -0.46 -19.22 23.26
CA GLY A 852 0.11 -18.78 24.54
C GLY A 852 -0.96 -18.45 25.56
N TYR A 853 -0.65 -17.54 26.48
CA TYR A 853 -1.59 -17.01 27.46
C TYR A 853 -2.07 -15.63 27.01
N GLU A 854 -3.36 -15.51 26.76
CA GLU A 854 -4.02 -14.31 26.24
C GLU A 854 -5.26 -13.97 27.08
N GLU A 855 -5.69 -12.71 27.07
CA GLU A 855 -6.97 -12.31 27.65
C GLU A 855 -7.80 -11.50 26.66
N TYR A 856 -9.11 -11.58 26.83
CA TYR A 856 -10.10 -10.99 25.96
C TYR A 856 -11.20 -10.31 26.78
N SER A 857 -11.91 -9.38 26.14
CA SER A 857 -12.95 -8.52 26.74
C SER A 857 -14.36 -8.73 26.18
N GLY A 858 -14.59 -9.81 25.41
CA GLY A 858 -15.87 -10.09 24.75
C GLY A 858 -16.10 -11.56 24.37
N THR A 859 -17.35 -11.87 24.04
CA THR A 859 -17.88 -13.22 23.79
C THR A 859 -17.84 -13.63 22.31
N GLU A 860 -18.11 -12.69 21.39
CA GLU A 860 -18.09 -12.91 19.93
C GLU A 860 -16.74 -12.57 19.30
N TYR A 861 -15.86 -13.58 19.19
CA TYR A 861 -14.52 -13.48 18.59
C TYR A 861 -13.55 -12.54 19.35
N ARG A 862 -12.30 -12.45 18.86
CA ARG A 862 -11.22 -11.69 19.48
C ARG A 862 -11.58 -10.19 19.60
N SER A 863 -12.11 -9.77 20.74
CA SER A 863 -12.16 -8.36 21.08
C SER A 863 -10.74 -7.82 21.32
N ALA A 864 -10.61 -6.50 21.27
CA ALA A 864 -9.39 -5.76 21.53
C ALA A 864 -8.96 -5.86 23.01
N GLY A 865 -8.56 -7.04 23.50
CA GLY A 865 -7.82 -7.23 24.77
C GLY A 865 -6.50 -8.00 24.65
N CYS A 866 -6.24 -8.62 23.48
CA CYS A 866 -5.10 -9.50 23.21
C CYS A 866 -4.06 -8.91 22.23
N THR A 867 -4.34 -7.75 21.64
CA THR A 867 -3.63 -7.12 20.51
C THR A 867 -3.08 -5.74 20.85
N GLU A 868 -3.45 -5.22 22.02
CA GLU A 868 -3.23 -3.86 22.45
C GLU A 868 -1.85 -3.76 23.10
N GLU A 869 -1.22 -2.59 22.99
CA GLU A 869 0.03 -2.33 23.69
C GLU A 869 -0.27 -2.17 25.18
N TYR A 870 0.27 -3.07 26.03
CA TYR A 870 0.14 -2.89 27.47
C TYR A 870 1.33 -2.09 27.99
N LYS A 871 1.04 -1.03 28.74
CA LYS A 871 2.03 -0.23 29.47
C LYS A 871 2.37 -0.92 30.77
N VAL A 872 3.66 -1.04 31.08
CA VAL A 872 4.12 -1.54 32.39
C VAL A 872 3.98 -0.41 33.40
N ILE A 873 2.96 -0.49 34.26
CA ILE A 873 2.69 0.53 35.30
C ILE A 873 3.72 0.42 36.42
N ARG A 874 4.12 -0.82 36.74
CA ARG A 874 4.95 -1.14 37.90
C ARG A 874 5.66 -2.48 37.67
N ARG A 875 6.96 -2.51 37.96
CA ARG A 875 7.80 -3.72 37.93
C ARG A 875 8.68 -3.71 39.18
N TYR A 876 8.74 -4.85 39.86
CA TYR A 876 9.68 -5.09 40.95
C TYR A 876 10.69 -6.15 40.50
N LEU A 877 11.97 -5.91 40.80
CA LEU A 877 13.10 -6.79 40.48
C LEU A 877 13.86 -7.08 41.79
N GLU A 878 14.50 -8.26 41.87
CA GLU A 878 15.16 -8.80 43.09
C GLU A 878 16.09 -7.84 43.87
N GLN A 879 16.56 -6.74 43.27
CA GLN A 879 17.50 -5.80 43.88
C GLN A 879 16.97 -5.06 45.14
N SER A 880 15.66 -5.06 45.43
CA SER A 880 15.07 -4.43 46.63
C SER A 880 14.58 -5.41 47.70
N GLY A 881 14.54 -6.72 47.43
CA GLY A 881 13.98 -7.73 48.34
C GLY A 881 12.44 -7.80 48.41
N GLU A 882 11.75 -7.13 47.48
CA GLU A 882 10.29 -7.19 47.29
C GLU A 882 9.88 -8.35 46.34
N GLU A 883 8.58 -8.58 46.14
CA GLU A 883 8.07 -9.69 45.31
C GLU A 883 8.34 -9.48 43.81
N GLU A 884 8.87 -10.50 43.12
CA GLU A 884 8.95 -10.47 41.64
C GLU A 884 7.55 -10.40 41.04
N SER A 885 7.22 -9.23 40.49
CA SER A 885 5.92 -8.98 39.89
C SER A 885 5.97 -7.88 38.82
N ILE A 886 5.08 -8.03 37.85
CA ILE A 886 4.83 -7.06 36.79
C ILE A 886 3.35 -6.72 36.75
N CYS A 887 3.02 -5.43 36.76
CA CYS A 887 1.67 -4.92 36.59
C CYS A 887 1.59 -4.11 35.30
N MET A 888 0.61 -4.45 34.46
CA MET A 888 0.49 -3.99 33.09
C MET A 888 -0.96 -3.55 32.80
N GLU A 889 -1.15 -2.54 31.94
CA GLU A 889 -2.48 -2.13 31.47
C GLU A 889 -2.53 -1.86 29.97
N GLY A 890 -3.57 -2.34 29.30
CA GLY A 890 -3.92 -1.99 27.92
C GLY A 890 -5.26 -1.24 27.85
N ASP A 891 -5.34 -0.20 27.03
CA ASP A 891 -6.63 0.41 26.66
C ASP A 891 -7.34 -0.50 25.66
N ILE A 892 -8.49 -1.02 26.06
CA ILE A 892 -9.28 -1.99 25.27
C ILE A 892 -10.45 -1.32 24.50
N GLY A 893 -10.43 0.01 24.43
CA GLY A 893 -11.36 0.83 23.67
C GLY A 893 -12.71 1.06 24.37
N GLY A 894 -13.19 2.30 24.26
CA GLY A 894 -14.48 2.73 24.83
C GLY A 894 -14.41 3.21 26.28
N GLY A 895 -13.24 3.71 26.72
CA GLY A 895 -13.01 4.20 28.08
C GLY A 895 -12.76 3.09 29.11
N LEU A 896 -12.36 1.92 28.62
CA LEU A 896 -12.11 0.70 29.38
C LEU A 896 -10.63 0.34 29.35
N VAL A 897 -10.11 -0.11 30.49
CA VAL A 897 -8.74 -0.59 30.64
C VAL A 897 -8.76 -2.04 31.11
N LEU A 898 -7.98 -2.91 30.46
CA LEU A 898 -7.67 -4.23 30.99
C LEU A 898 -6.34 -4.14 31.74
N GLN A 899 -6.36 -4.46 33.03
CA GLN A 899 -5.18 -4.49 33.89
C GLN A 899 -4.85 -5.92 34.30
N ARG A 900 -3.59 -6.33 34.11
CA ARG A 900 -3.06 -7.65 34.47
C ARG A 900 -1.87 -7.50 35.41
N GLN A 901 -1.87 -8.27 36.50
CA GLN A 901 -0.73 -8.41 37.40
C GLN A 901 -0.28 -9.88 37.39
N ILE A 902 1.00 -10.13 37.14
CA ILE A 902 1.62 -11.45 37.22
C ILE A 902 2.67 -11.37 38.33
N SER A 903 2.60 -12.28 39.30
CA SER A 903 3.56 -12.37 40.41
C SER A 903 3.91 -13.83 40.72
N ILE A 904 5.08 -14.03 41.33
CA ILE A 904 5.42 -15.30 41.97
C ILE A 904 5.47 -15.04 43.49
N LEU A 905 4.62 -15.71 44.25
CA LEU A 905 4.38 -15.38 45.66
C LEU A 905 5.63 -15.68 46.50
N LYS A 906 6.10 -14.68 47.26
CA LYS A 906 7.33 -14.81 48.07
C LYS A 906 7.19 -15.85 49.19
N ASP A 907 6.01 -15.90 49.82
CA ASP A 907 5.69 -16.86 50.89
C ASP A 907 5.39 -18.28 50.36
N ASN A 908 5.22 -18.45 49.04
CA ASN A 908 5.03 -19.74 48.39
C ASN A 908 5.56 -19.72 46.94
N PRO A 909 6.88 -19.83 46.72
CA PRO A 909 7.51 -19.68 45.39
C PRO A 909 7.15 -20.80 44.40
N LYS A 910 6.37 -21.79 44.84
CA LYS A 910 5.77 -22.84 44.02
C LYS A 910 4.55 -22.36 43.23
N VAL A 911 4.01 -21.18 43.58
CA VAL A 911 2.76 -20.64 43.05
C VAL A 911 2.99 -19.36 42.25
N ILE A 912 2.57 -19.40 40.98
CA ILE A 912 2.36 -18.21 40.16
C ILE A 912 0.96 -17.69 40.45
N GLN A 913 0.80 -16.39 40.64
CA GLN A 913 -0.51 -15.72 40.71
C GLN A 913 -0.67 -14.80 39.50
N ILE A 914 -1.86 -14.82 38.91
CA ILE A 914 -2.27 -13.94 37.82
C ILE A 914 -3.62 -13.32 38.19
N ASP A 915 -3.62 -12.00 38.34
CA ASP A 915 -4.79 -11.20 38.68
C ASP A 915 -5.14 -10.29 37.51
N SER A 916 -6.30 -10.53 36.90
CA SER A 916 -6.70 -9.84 35.68
C SER A 916 -8.04 -9.13 35.89
N SER A 917 -8.20 -7.94 35.31
CA SER A 917 -9.39 -7.12 35.54
C SER A 917 -9.73 -6.22 34.35
N ILE A 918 -11.02 -5.95 34.16
CA ILE A 918 -11.53 -4.93 33.24
C ILE A 918 -12.23 -3.86 34.06
N GLN A 919 -11.78 -2.62 33.93
CA GLN A 919 -12.25 -1.46 34.69
C GLN A 919 -12.58 -0.27 33.79
N ALA A 920 -13.58 0.51 34.18
CA ALA A 920 -13.94 1.77 33.53
C ALA A 920 -13.10 2.92 34.08
N ARG A 921 -12.47 3.71 33.19
CA ARG A 921 -11.71 4.92 33.56
C ARG A 921 -12.18 6.20 32.87
N SER A 922 -12.66 6.09 31.63
CA SER A 922 -12.94 7.26 30.77
C SER A 922 -14.25 7.10 29.99
N VAL A 923 -15.28 6.53 30.62
CA VAL A 923 -16.57 6.31 29.96
C VAL A 923 -17.33 7.63 29.87
N GLY A 924 -17.80 7.98 28.67
CA GLY A 924 -18.37 9.31 28.38
C GLY A 924 -19.58 9.66 29.27
N ALA A 925 -19.71 10.96 29.60
CA ALA A 925 -20.67 11.50 30.57
C ALA A 925 -22.16 11.19 30.29
N GLY A 926 -22.52 10.73 29.09
CA GLY A 926 -23.87 10.27 28.75
C GLY A 926 -24.21 8.83 29.14
N SER A 927 -23.26 8.06 29.69
CA SER A 927 -23.41 6.62 30.01
C SER A 927 -23.93 6.32 31.43
N GLY A 928 -23.98 7.31 32.32
CA GLY A 928 -24.28 7.09 33.73
C GLY A 928 -23.18 6.37 34.52
N GLY A 929 -21.95 6.31 34.01
CA GLY A 929 -20.79 5.69 34.67
C GLY A 929 -20.59 4.19 34.38
N PHE A 930 -21.41 3.61 33.51
CA PHE A 930 -21.32 2.20 33.10
C PHE A 930 -20.83 2.05 31.66
N SER A 931 -19.98 1.05 31.42
CA SER A 931 -19.43 0.73 30.10
C SER A 931 -20.42 0.03 29.15
N ARG A 932 -19.94 -0.33 27.95
CA ARG A 932 -20.53 -1.40 27.13
C ARG A 932 -20.49 -2.75 27.87
N LEU A 933 -21.33 -3.71 27.43
CA LEU A 933 -21.20 -5.11 27.83
C LEU A 933 -19.78 -5.61 27.51
N VAL A 934 -19.17 -6.26 28.49
CA VAL A 934 -17.85 -6.90 28.39
C VAL A 934 -17.84 -8.20 29.19
N CYS A 935 -16.96 -9.12 28.80
CA CYS A 935 -16.69 -10.37 29.49
C CYS A 935 -15.17 -10.53 29.57
N LEU A 936 -14.60 -10.64 30.78
CA LEU A 936 -13.18 -10.98 30.94
C LEU A 936 -13.01 -12.48 30.69
N ARG A 937 -12.18 -12.82 29.69
CA ARG A 937 -11.87 -14.21 29.36
C ARG A 937 -10.37 -14.43 29.40
N VAL A 938 -9.93 -15.33 30.29
CA VAL A 938 -8.56 -15.85 30.38
C VAL A 938 -8.44 -17.06 29.46
N HIS A 939 -7.49 -17.00 28.51
CA HIS A 939 -7.30 -17.99 27.44
C HIS A 939 -5.84 -18.48 27.43
N PRO A 940 -5.49 -19.48 28.26
CA PRO A 940 -4.20 -20.15 28.21
C PRO A 940 -4.23 -21.29 27.18
N THR A 941 -3.10 -21.49 26.49
CA THR A 941 -2.84 -22.65 25.62
C THR A 941 -1.69 -23.45 26.22
N PHE A 942 -1.94 -24.67 26.67
CA PHE A 942 -0.93 -25.55 27.25
C PHE A 942 -0.44 -26.57 26.23
N THR A 943 0.87 -26.82 26.19
CA THR A 943 1.51 -27.81 25.32
C THR A 943 1.48 -29.18 26.00
N LEU A 944 1.07 -30.21 25.27
CA LEU A 944 0.96 -31.57 25.79
C LEU A 944 2.18 -32.41 25.41
N LEU A 945 2.99 -32.82 26.39
CA LEU A 945 4.12 -33.72 26.17
C LEU A 945 3.66 -35.13 25.82
N ASN A 946 2.66 -35.64 26.54
CA ASN A 946 2.11 -36.99 26.36
C ASN A 946 0.60 -36.92 26.03
N PRO A 947 0.20 -36.44 24.84
CA PRO A 947 -1.20 -36.07 24.54
C PRO A 947 -2.22 -37.22 24.59
N THR A 948 -1.79 -38.49 24.70
CA THR A 948 -2.68 -39.65 24.93
C THR A 948 -2.85 -40.04 26.40
N GLU A 949 -1.96 -39.57 27.28
CA GLU A 949 -1.92 -39.91 28.72
C GLU A 949 -2.24 -38.70 29.61
N VAL A 950 -2.70 -37.60 29.01
CA VAL A 950 -3.12 -36.38 29.71
C VAL A 950 -4.64 -36.36 29.90
N VAL A 951 -5.10 -35.97 31.09
CA VAL A 951 -6.53 -35.72 31.38
C VAL A 951 -6.71 -34.41 32.14
N ILE A 952 -7.88 -33.79 32.04
CA ILE A 952 -8.28 -32.69 32.93
C ILE A 952 -9.18 -33.26 34.03
N ALA A 953 -8.81 -33.04 35.29
CA ALA A 953 -9.57 -33.51 36.45
C ALA A 953 -10.04 -32.36 37.33
N PHE A 954 -11.25 -32.45 37.89
CA PHE A 954 -11.75 -31.53 38.91
C PHE A 954 -12.93 -32.09 39.71
N THR A 955 -13.28 -31.42 40.81
CA THR A 955 -14.57 -31.60 41.50
C THR A 955 -15.47 -30.42 41.16
N ALA A 956 -16.65 -30.69 40.62
CA ALA A 956 -17.63 -29.68 40.26
C ALA A 956 -18.34 -29.11 41.50
N ILE A 957 -19.00 -27.95 41.37
CA ILE A 957 -19.75 -27.30 42.45
C ILE A 957 -20.83 -28.22 43.06
N ASN A 958 -21.48 -29.08 42.26
CA ASN A 958 -22.42 -30.10 42.75
C ASN A 958 -21.76 -31.30 43.45
N GLY A 959 -20.43 -31.32 43.63
CA GLY A 959 -19.67 -32.40 44.24
C GLY A 959 -19.35 -33.58 43.33
N SER A 960 -19.77 -33.57 42.05
CA SER A 960 -19.37 -34.62 41.09
C SER A 960 -17.89 -34.50 40.72
N LYS A 961 -17.19 -35.62 40.65
CA LYS A 961 -15.83 -35.67 40.13
C LYS A 961 -15.87 -35.83 38.62
N GLN A 962 -15.14 -34.98 37.91
CA GLN A 962 -15.01 -34.97 36.46
C GLN A 962 -13.57 -35.35 36.10
N GLU A 963 -13.42 -36.27 35.14
CA GLU A 963 -12.16 -36.58 34.47
C GLU A 963 -12.43 -36.57 32.96
N ILE A 964 -11.73 -35.69 32.25
CA ILE A 964 -11.96 -35.38 30.84
C ILE A 964 -10.73 -35.81 30.05
N SER A 965 -10.91 -36.81 29.21
CA SER A 965 -9.89 -37.25 28.26
C SER A 965 -9.84 -36.36 27.01
N PRO A 966 -8.75 -36.41 26.23
CA PRO A 966 -8.63 -35.71 24.95
C PRO A 966 -9.59 -36.30 23.93
N GLU A 967 -10.64 -35.54 23.60
CA GLU A 967 -11.64 -35.88 22.59
C GLU A 967 -11.83 -34.69 21.63
N SER A 968 -12.21 -34.97 20.38
CA SER A 968 -12.34 -33.94 19.34
C SER A 968 -13.55 -33.03 19.58
N GLY A 969 -13.31 -31.81 20.10
CA GLY A 969 -14.37 -30.82 20.27
C GLY A 969 -14.06 -29.72 21.28
N GLN A 970 -15.12 -29.05 21.72
CA GLN A 970 -15.10 -28.03 22.77
C GLN A 970 -16.13 -28.42 23.83
N THR A 971 -15.69 -28.46 25.09
CA THR A 971 -16.55 -28.77 26.25
C THR A 971 -16.74 -27.53 27.10
N ILE A 972 -17.98 -27.25 27.47
CA ILE A 972 -18.39 -26.08 28.26
C ILE A 972 -18.92 -26.54 29.61
N PHE A 973 -18.47 -25.88 30.68
CA PHE A 973 -18.97 -26.07 32.03
C PHE A 973 -19.61 -24.76 32.54
N GLU A 974 -20.88 -24.86 32.90
CA GLU A 974 -21.73 -23.75 33.37
C GLU A 974 -22.57 -24.21 34.57
N GLY A 975 -23.10 -23.27 35.37
CA GLY A 975 -23.88 -23.60 36.56
C GLY A 975 -23.11 -24.46 37.57
N ASP A 976 -23.76 -25.47 38.14
CA ASP A 976 -23.17 -26.33 39.18
C ASP A 976 -22.22 -27.41 38.63
N LEU A 977 -22.04 -27.49 37.31
CA LEU A 977 -21.09 -28.41 36.64
C LEU A 977 -19.68 -27.81 36.50
N ARG A 978 -19.50 -26.54 36.85
CA ARG A 978 -18.18 -25.87 36.85
C ARG A 978 -17.25 -26.43 37.92
N PRO A 979 -15.92 -26.40 37.71
CA PRO A 979 -14.96 -26.69 38.77
C PRO A 979 -15.20 -25.80 39.99
N HIS A 980 -15.15 -26.38 41.18
CA HIS A 980 -15.32 -25.67 42.45
C HIS A 980 -14.02 -24.96 42.87
N GLY A 981 -13.58 -24.01 42.04
CA GLY A 981 -12.39 -23.19 42.26
C GLY A 981 -11.03 -23.88 42.08
N GLU A 982 -11.00 -25.17 41.70
CA GLU A 982 -9.77 -25.90 41.33
C GLU A 982 -10.05 -26.87 40.17
N TRP A 983 -9.18 -26.85 39.16
CA TRP A 983 -9.06 -27.89 38.13
C TRP A 983 -7.58 -28.14 37.81
N MET A 984 -7.24 -29.34 37.35
CA MET A 984 -5.85 -29.73 37.11
C MET A 984 -5.68 -30.46 35.78
N LEU A 985 -4.63 -30.09 35.05
CA LEU A 985 -4.14 -30.81 33.88
C LEU A 985 -3.14 -31.87 34.35
N VAL A 986 -3.46 -33.14 34.17
CA VAL A 986 -2.73 -34.28 34.73
C VAL A 986 -2.02 -35.04 33.61
N ASP A 987 -0.69 -35.05 33.60
CA ASP A 987 0.11 -35.92 32.73
C ASP A 987 0.48 -37.19 33.51
N LYS A 988 -0.26 -38.28 33.21
CA LYS A 988 -0.09 -39.58 33.89
C LYS A 988 1.24 -40.24 33.55
N CYS A 989 1.87 -39.88 32.43
CA CYS A 989 3.16 -40.42 32.01
C CYS A 989 4.33 -39.68 32.67
N ALA A 990 4.24 -38.36 32.82
CA ALA A 990 5.24 -37.54 33.50
C ALA A 990 5.17 -37.64 35.03
N GLY A 991 4.05 -38.11 35.59
CA GLY A 991 3.81 -38.14 37.04
C GLY A 991 3.57 -36.76 37.64
N LEU A 992 3.06 -35.82 36.83
CA LEU A 992 2.95 -34.40 37.16
C LEU A 992 1.56 -33.88 36.83
N SER A 993 1.14 -32.86 37.58
CA SER A 993 -0.10 -32.15 37.33
C SER A 993 0.07 -30.65 37.51
N LEU A 994 -0.42 -29.88 36.53
CA LEU A 994 -0.54 -28.43 36.63
C LEU A 994 -1.91 -28.10 37.22
N VAL A 995 -1.93 -27.68 38.48
CA VAL A 995 -3.14 -27.30 39.20
C VAL A 995 -3.40 -25.82 38.98
N ASN A 996 -4.61 -25.48 38.54
CA ASN A 996 -5.09 -24.11 38.46
C ASN A 996 -6.21 -23.88 39.47
N ARG A 997 -6.01 -22.90 40.37
CA ARG A 997 -7.01 -22.46 41.36
C ARG A 997 -7.53 -21.09 40.99
N PHE A 998 -8.82 -20.84 41.18
CA PHE A 998 -9.47 -19.57 40.89
C PHE A 998 -10.66 -19.32 41.82
N ASP A 999 -11.07 -18.06 41.94
CA ASP A 999 -12.28 -17.72 42.69
C ASP A 999 -13.54 -18.13 41.90
N PRO A 1000 -14.35 -19.09 42.39
CA PRO A 1000 -15.54 -19.57 41.66
C PRO A 1000 -16.69 -18.54 41.61
N SER A 1001 -16.61 -17.44 42.36
CA SER A 1001 -17.54 -16.31 42.27
C SER A 1001 -17.21 -15.31 41.14
N GLN A 1002 -15.95 -15.29 40.70
CA GLN A 1002 -15.45 -14.40 39.64
C GLN A 1002 -15.62 -15.00 38.24
N VAL A 1003 -15.61 -16.32 38.15
CA VAL A 1003 -15.83 -17.09 36.92
C VAL A 1003 -17.32 -17.41 36.80
N SER A 1004 -17.92 -17.23 35.62
CA SER A 1004 -19.29 -17.67 35.29
C SER A 1004 -19.32 -18.99 34.51
N LYS A 1005 -18.23 -19.30 33.79
CA LYS A 1005 -18.12 -20.41 32.84
C LYS A 1005 -16.66 -20.84 32.68
N CYS A 1006 -16.44 -22.14 32.52
CA CYS A 1006 -15.15 -22.72 32.14
C CYS A 1006 -15.28 -23.43 30.78
N LEU A 1007 -14.22 -23.44 29.98
CA LEU A 1007 -14.21 -24.03 28.63
C LEU A 1007 -12.92 -24.83 28.44
N VAL A 1008 -13.06 -26.06 27.93
CA VAL A 1008 -11.95 -26.92 27.52
C VAL A 1008 -12.01 -27.13 26.00
N HIS A 1009 -10.90 -26.93 25.30
CA HIS A 1009 -10.77 -27.26 23.88
C HIS A 1009 -9.46 -28.00 23.64
N TRP A 1010 -9.55 -29.20 23.06
CA TRP A 1010 -8.39 -30.04 22.74
C TRP A 1010 -7.97 -29.82 21.28
N GLY A 1011 -6.71 -29.48 21.05
CA GLY A 1011 -6.11 -29.40 19.72
C GLY A 1011 -5.16 -30.57 19.46
N THR A 1012 -4.29 -30.42 18.45
CA THR A 1012 -3.37 -31.51 18.04
C THR A 1012 -2.03 -31.36 18.76
N GLY A 1013 -2.00 -31.75 20.04
CA GLY A 1013 -0.83 -31.65 20.91
C GLY A 1013 -0.88 -30.45 21.88
N ASP A 1014 -2.01 -29.76 21.98
CA ASP A 1014 -2.26 -28.67 22.91
C ASP A 1014 -3.68 -28.73 23.50
N VAL A 1015 -3.91 -27.97 24.58
CA VAL A 1015 -5.22 -27.79 25.21
C VAL A 1015 -5.43 -26.37 25.69
N ASN A 1016 -6.62 -25.82 25.44
CA ASN A 1016 -7.08 -24.58 26.04
C ASN A 1016 -7.94 -24.87 27.27
N MET A 1017 -7.68 -24.14 28.36
CA MET A 1017 -8.41 -24.24 29.64
C MET A 1017 -8.85 -22.85 30.08
N GLU A 1018 -9.97 -22.37 29.54
CA GLU A 1018 -10.38 -20.98 29.69
C GLU A 1018 -11.26 -20.72 30.91
N LEU A 1019 -11.08 -19.54 31.51
CA LEU A 1019 -11.94 -18.99 32.57
C LEU A 1019 -12.65 -17.74 32.04
N TRP A 1020 -13.98 -17.70 32.14
CA TRP A 1020 -14.81 -16.59 31.66
C TRP A 1020 -15.55 -15.96 32.84
N SER A 1021 -15.55 -14.63 32.95
CA SER A 1021 -16.40 -13.91 33.89
C SER A 1021 -17.87 -13.95 33.46
N GLU A 1022 -18.75 -13.33 34.22
CA GLU A 1022 -20.06 -12.93 33.68
C GLU A 1022 -19.90 -11.87 32.57
N GLU A 1023 -20.87 -11.77 31.66
CA GLU A 1023 -20.95 -10.69 30.67
C GLU A 1023 -21.87 -9.58 31.19
N ARG A 1024 -21.30 -8.41 31.50
CA ARG A 1024 -22.04 -7.24 32.02
C ARG A 1024 -21.32 -5.92 31.74
N PRO A 1025 -21.97 -4.76 31.98
CA PRO A 1025 -21.28 -3.49 32.08
C PRO A 1025 -20.37 -3.45 33.33
N VAL A 1026 -19.28 -2.70 33.26
CA VAL A 1026 -18.43 -2.35 34.41
C VAL A 1026 -18.50 -0.85 34.70
N SER A 1027 -18.35 -0.49 35.98
CA SER A 1027 -18.04 0.87 36.43
C SER A 1027 -16.68 0.87 37.14
N GLU A 1028 -16.20 2.06 37.56
CA GLU A 1028 -14.99 2.20 38.37
C GLU A 1028 -15.10 1.41 39.69
N ASP A 1029 -16.27 1.44 40.34
CA ASP A 1029 -16.57 0.68 41.57
C ASP A 1029 -16.84 -0.82 41.34
N THR A 1030 -17.16 -1.23 40.11
CA THR A 1030 -17.61 -2.61 39.78
C THR A 1030 -16.85 -3.23 38.60
N PRO A 1031 -15.51 -3.37 38.68
CA PRO A 1031 -14.74 -4.06 37.65
C PRO A 1031 -15.17 -5.52 37.50
N LEU A 1032 -14.87 -6.12 36.35
CA LEU A 1032 -14.76 -7.58 36.23
C LEU A 1032 -13.36 -7.99 36.66
N ARG A 1033 -13.22 -9.11 37.38
CA ARG A 1033 -11.95 -9.64 37.84
C ARG A 1033 -11.91 -11.15 37.64
N ILE A 1034 -10.73 -11.71 37.35
CA ILE A 1034 -10.42 -13.14 37.46
C ILE A 1034 -9.05 -13.26 38.11
N CYS A 1035 -9.04 -13.63 39.39
CA CYS A 1035 -7.86 -13.98 40.18
C CYS A 1035 -7.66 -15.49 40.13
N HIS A 1036 -6.47 -15.94 39.71
CA HIS A 1036 -6.14 -17.37 39.68
C HIS A 1036 -4.65 -17.64 39.87
N GLN A 1037 -4.33 -18.90 40.16
CA GLN A 1037 -3.01 -19.37 40.54
C GLN A 1037 -2.64 -20.65 39.81
N TYR A 1038 -1.34 -20.89 39.59
CA TYR A 1038 -0.79 -22.13 39.05
C TYR A 1038 0.25 -22.74 39.99
N GLU A 1039 0.15 -24.05 40.24
CA GLU A 1039 1.07 -24.85 41.06
C GLU A 1039 1.33 -26.20 40.36
N VAL A 1040 2.56 -26.70 40.36
CA VAL A 1040 2.85 -28.07 39.90
C VAL A 1040 2.86 -29.03 41.09
N ARG A 1041 2.10 -30.12 40.99
CA ARG A 1041 2.09 -31.22 41.97
C ARG A 1041 2.52 -32.53 41.33
N GLN A 1042 3.31 -33.31 42.05
CA GLN A 1042 3.52 -34.72 41.72
C GLN A 1042 2.22 -35.49 41.94
N THR A 1043 1.86 -36.34 40.98
CA THR A 1043 0.73 -37.28 41.11
C THR A 1043 1.20 -38.50 41.90
N ALA A 1044 0.41 -38.92 42.89
CA ALA A 1044 0.68 -40.10 43.72
C ALA A 1044 0.29 -41.41 43.01
#